data_AF-A0A958XKJ3-F1
#
_entry.id   AF-A0A958XKJ3-F1
#
_cell.length_a   1.000
_cell.length_b   1.000
_cell.length_c   1.000
_cell.angle_alpha   90.00
_cell.angle_beta   90.00
_cell.angle_gamma   90.00
#
_symmetry.space_group_name_H-M   'P 1'
#
loop_
_entity.id
_entity.type
_entity.pdbx_description
1 polymer ?
#
loop_
_entity_poly.entity_id
_entity_poly.type
_entity_poly.pdbx_seq_one_letter_code
_entity_poly.pdbx_strand_id
1 'polypeptide(L)'
;MTKYIYTLLLACCLSTAAFSQKTVHIPNYLLDTFTVDGKQFSWDKTAESDNFILIWGNTVGTDPTQHPDPNLAFNPVKILDTMEYIYAEFKTLGFVDDAPGTNMSKYKIPIVMYGTWGPNGAQGFANGGDADGIIGAFWVHPTAMLDGGVAAHELTHSLQAQTNIDYRKTNGLGLVWINAGIFWETHANFMRNLLYPQFVSAWGMDVYHLETWGDWKNTYENYPLLLAIMESEGISMVNRLWRESYTSEYPLQAYKRLAGYSQDAFNDSLYHYARRMATYDFSYKNIGKYFRQYRTNDQMYYLLSAQATYNILRKVPGANTNRYEMPIETAPEEFAYNLIPLYPDPDSCAVIVKFKGHTEANPHAGWRYGFVAAHPNGTLSRYSPTFQANTAEISFSLEADENQLYLVVMGAPFDQIATNNTNDTWFGYPKHFRFPYELTISGAVPEGYQDPAAFRTQLKSDGHLHPNGGGWVQNSALVANSVYVGPAAMILGNSVINGDARIENTALVLDASIDGNVRILDNAFVIRGTYTGNAIVRGQAFVENCTMSDQALVGMRAKVYNYDLYGTIEVGGDVLVYNEDGSCDNGVYYRLTNYYDNKFLECDGRSAEHPDNKDVNNLYALFPDSTMALLCSCATLPNCQNTSTTGQTTASKVQLKATPNPAGNFVNIRLTGNWPGAEQTLLLFDALGRPVQAEILDSGPDNFLVNVSGLPAGLYVAWVSAKGAPWQQIRIVVAR
;
A
#
# COMPACT_ATOMS: atom_id res chain seq x y z
N MET A 1 -23.69 -75.81 45.37
CA MET A 1 -22.99 -74.71 46.05
C MET A 1 -21.61 -74.60 45.41
N THR A 2 -21.39 -73.71 44.43
CA THR A 2 -20.80 -72.35 44.56
C THR A 2 -19.43 -72.35 45.26
N LYS A 3 -18.34 -71.77 44.75
CA LYS A 3 -18.16 -70.55 43.95
C LYS A 3 -16.80 -70.54 43.22
N TYR A 4 -16.78 -69.82 42.10
CA TYR A 4 -15.69 -69.60 41.14
C TYR A 4 -14.69 -68.52 41.58
N ILE A 5 -13.47 -68.65 41.07
CA ILE A 5 -12.36 -67.69 41.04
C ILE A 5 -12.66 -66.59 40.02
N TYR A 6 -12.44 -65.31 40.37
CA TYR A 6 -12.39 -64.21 39.41
C TYR A 6 -11.07 -63.43 39.55
N THR A 7 -10.31 -63.43 38.45
CA THR A 7 -9.15 -62.58 38.22
C THR A 7 -9.64 -61.25 37.63
N LEU A 8 -9.27 -60.13 38.24
CA LEU A 8 -9.55 -58.78 37.73
C LEU A 8 -8.61 -58.46 36.56
N LEU A 9 -9.16 -58.14 35.39
CA LEU A 9 -8.44 -57.56 34.25
C LEU A 9 -8.71 -56.05 34.24
N LEU A 10 -7.64 -55.27 34.43
CA LEU A 10 -7.65 -53.82 34.33
C LEU A 10 -7.55 -53.44 32.83
N ALA A 11 -8.62 -52.93 32.25
CA ALA A 11 -8.61 -52.36 30.90
C ALA A 11 -8.40 -50.84 30.98
N CYS A 12 -7.18 -50.38 30.70
CA CYS A 12 -6.91 -48.98 30.39
C CYS A 12 -7.46 -48.66 29.00
N CYS A 13 -8.55 -47.90 28.91
CA CYS A 13 -8.98 -47.26 27.67
C CYS A 13 -8.06 -46.07 27.36
N LEU A 14 -7.01 -46.30 26.59
CA LEU A 14 -6.32 -45.26 25.83
C LEU A 14 -7.20 -44.91 24.63
N SER A 15 -7.97 -43.83 24.72
CA SER A 15 -8.60 -43.20 23.56
C SER A 15 -7.54 -42.44 22.76
N THR A 16 -6.80 -43.13 21.91
CA THR A 16 -6.09 -42.47 20.82
C THR A 16 -7.14 -42.02 19.81
N ALA A 17 -7.38 -40.71 19.71
CA ALA A 17 -8.11 -40.15 18.58
C ALA A 17 -7.32 -40.49 17.32
N ALA A 18 -7.76 -41.49 16.58
CA ALA A 18 -7.25 -41.78 15.25
C ALA A 18 -7.73 -40.64 14.34
N PHE A 19 -6.88 -39.64 14.09
CA PHE A 19 -7.10 -38.73 12.97
C PHE A 19 -7.03 -39.57 11.69
N SER A 20 -8.12 -39.58 10.91
CA SER A 20 -8.12 -40.20 9.60
C SER A 20 -7.11 -39.46 8.72
N GLN A 21 -6.18 -40.20 8.11
CA GLN A 21 -5.19 -39.64 7.19
C GLN A 21 -5.90 -39.01 5.98
N LYS A 22 -5.44 -37.83 5.52
CA LYS A 22 -5.96 -37.18 4.31
C LYS A 22 -5.75 -38.09 3.10
N THR A 23 -6.72 -38.07 2.19
CA THR A 23 -6.69 -38.82 0.93
C THR A 23 -6.10 -37.97 -0.19
N VAL A 24 -5.64 -38.59 -1.27
CA VAL A 24 -5.08 -37.87 -2.43
C VAL A 24 -6.19 -37.62 -3.46
N HIS A 25 -6.31 -36.38 -3.93
CA HIS A 25 -7.05 -36.03 -5.15
C HIS A 25 -6.03 -35.71 -6.25
N ILE A 26 -5.89 -36.60 -7.23
CA ILE A 26 -5.04 -36.33 -8.40
C ILE A 26 -5.84 -35.48 -9.39
N PRO A 27 -5.29 -34.34 -9.86
CA PRO A 27 -5.94 -33.53 -10.91
C PRO A 27 -6.42 -34.39 -12.08
N ASN A 28 -7.67 -34.21 -12.52
CA ASN A 28 -8.29 -35.11 -13.51
C ASN A 28 -7.47 -35.24 -14.81
N TYR A 29 -6.83 -34.15 -15.24
CA TYR A 29 -6.02 -34.15 -16.48
C TYR A 29 -4.79 -35.08 -16.39
N LEU A 30 -4.28 -35.36 -15.17
CA LEU A 30 -3.20 -36.33 -14.92
C LEU A 30 -3.70 -37.78 -14.90
N LEU A 31 -5.00 -38.00 -14.78
CA LEU A 31 -5.62 -39.33 -14.92
C LEU A 31 -6.08 -39.60 -16.35
N ASP A 32 -6.17 -38.56 -17.18
CA ASP A 32 -6.53 -38.69 -18.59
C ASP A 32 -5.32 -39.10 -19.45
N THR A 33 -5.29 -40.38 -19.84
CA THR A 33 -4.24 -40.94 -20.71
C THR A 33 -4.21 -40.37 -22.14
N PHE A 34 -5.14 -39.49 -22.51
CA PHE A 34 -5.06 -38.75 -23.77
C PHE A 34 -4.19 -37.48 -23.67
N THR A 35 -3.99 -36.93 -22.47
CA THR A 35 -3.10 -35.78 -22.25
C THR A 35 -1.62 -36.19 -22.27
N VAL A 36 -0.72 -35.22 -22.45
CA VAL A 36 0.74 -35.49 -22.41
C VAL A 36 1.15 -35.93 -21.01
N ASP A 37 0.64 -35.25 -20.00
CA ASP A 37 0.96 -35.45 -18.59
C ASP A 37 0.34 -36.76 -18.07
N GLY A 38 -0.92 -37.04 -18.39
CA GLY A 38 -1.60 -38.24 -17.93
C GLY A 38 -1.03 -39.55 -18.49
N LYS A 39 -0.39 -39.53 -19.67
CA LYS A 39 0.40 -40.67 -20.19
C LYS A 39 1.63 -40.98 -19.36
N GLN A 40 2.12 -40.00 -18.60
CA GLN A 40 3.35 -40.09 -17.83
C GLN A 40 3.10 -40.28 -16.34
N PHE A 41 1.91 -39.95 -15.85
CA PHE A 41 1.57 -40.11 -14.43
C PHE A 41 1.73 -41.56 -13.97
N SER A 42 2.45 -41.74 -12.86
CA SER A 42 2.52 -43.00 -12.12
C SER A 42 2.93 -42.74 -10.67
N TRP A 43 2.50 -43.61 -9.76
CA TRP A 43 2.70 -43.45 -8.31
C TRP A 43 4.17 -43.49 -7.86
N ASP A 44 5.05 -44.15 -8.60
CA ASP A 44 6.50 -44.16 -8.35
C ASP A 44 7.19 -42.84 -8.72
N LYS A 45 6.44 -41.86 -9.25
CA LYS A 45 6.85 -40.47 -9.46
C LYS A 45 6.04 -39.50 -8.60
N THR A 46 5.76 -39.93 -7.37
CA THR A 46 5.10 -39.11 -6.36
C THR A 46 5.84 -39.18 -5.03
N ALA A 47 5.67 -38.16 -4.22
CA ALA A 47 6.10 -38.13 -2.82
C ALA A 47 5.01 -37.47 -1.98
N GLU A 48 4.82 -37.92 -0.75
CA GLU A 48 3.71 -37.47 0.10
C GLU A 48 4.17 -37.07 1.49
N SER A 49 3.49 -36.07 2.06
CA SER A 49 3.52 -35.72 3.47
C SER A 49 2.09 -35.81 4.05
N ASP A 50 1.85 -35.25 5.24
CA ASP A 50 0.51 -35.28 5.86
C ASP A 50 -0.51 -34.46 5.06
N ASN A 51 -0.09 -33.30 4.54
CA ASN A 51 -0.95 -32.32 3.87
C ASN A 51 -0.72 -32.20 2.36
N PHE A 52 0.36 -32.76 1.82
CA PHE A 52 0.74 -32.55 0.41
C PHE A 52 1.03 -33.85 -0.34
N ILE A 53 0.83 -33.79 -1.66
CA ILE A 53 1.38 -34.75 -2.62
C ILE A 53 2.16 -33.99 -3.70
N LEU A 54 3.41 -34.37 -3.90
CA LEU A 54 4.26 -33.92 -4.98
C LEU A 54 4.17 -34.90 -6.16
N ILE A 55 4.02 -34.40 -7.37
CA ILE A 55 3.81 -35.19 -8.59
C ILE A 55 4.74 -34.68 -9.70
N TRP A 56 5.47 -35.58 -10.38
CA TRP A 56 6.35 -35.21 -11.49
C TRP A 56 6.26 -36.20 -12.66
N GLY A 57 6.68 -35.74 -13.85
CA GLY A 57 6.68 -36.50 -15.09
C GLY A 57 7.96 -37.32 -15.34
N ASN A 58 8.03 -37.97 -16.49
CA ASN A 58 9.08 -38.95 -16.79
C ASN A 58 10.49 -38.34 -16.98
N THR A 59 10.61 -37.04 -17.26
CA THR A 59 11.89 -36.40 -17.61
C THR A 59 12.97 -36.66 -16.55
N VAL A 60 12.58 -36.61 -15.28
CA VAL A 60 13.51 -36.68 -14.14
C VAL A 60 13.60 -38.08 -13.52
N GLY A 61 12.96 -39.08 -14.13
CA GLY A 61 12.92 -40.45 -13.61
C GLY A 61 12.15 -40.58 -12.30
N THR A 62 12.35 -41.69 -11.59
CA THR A 62 11.73 -41.96 -10.28
C THR A 62 12.50 -41.32 -9.12
N ASP A 63 13.77 -40.97 -9.32
CA ASP A 63 14.59 -40.22 -8.36
C ASP A 63 15.08 -38.90 -9.01
N PRO A 64 14.42 -37.77 -8.71
CA PRO A 64 14.80 -36.48 -9.27
C PRO A 64 16.03 -35.86 -8.61
N THR A 65 16.60 -36.46 -7.55
CA THR A 65 17.68 -35.82 -6.76
C THR A 65 19.00 -35.74 -7.50
N GLN A 66 19.25 -36.66 -8.43
CA GLN A 66 20.51 -36.77 -9.18
C GLN A 66 20.33 -36.45 -10.67
N HIS A 67 19.28 -35.73 -11.04
CA HIS A 67 19.05 -35.39 -12.44
C HIS A 67 20.22 -34.53 -12.99
N PRO A 68 20.74 -34.81 -14.21
CA PRO A 68 21.92 -34.11 -14.73
C PRO A 68 21.72 -32.60 -14.96
N ASP A 69 20.48 -32.19 -15.26
CA ASP A 69 20.13 -30.76 -15.35
C ASP A 69 19.82 -30.23 -13.94
N PRO A 70 20.65 -29.32 -13.39
CA PRO A 70 20.45 -28.76 -12.05
C PRO A 70 19.18 -27.92 -11.92
N ASN A 71 18.61 -27.42 -13.03
CA ASN A 71 17.35 -26.70 -13.01
C ASN A 71 16.14 -27.63 -12.86
N LEU A 72 16.32 -28.92 -13.17
CA LEU A 72 15.28 -29.94 -13.04
C LEU A 72 15.53 -30.91 -11.88
N ALA A 73 16.71 -30.88 -11.27
CA ALA A 73 17.02 -31.67 -10.09
C ALA A 73 16.34 -31.08 -8.84
N PHE A 74 15.67 -31.92 -8.05
CA PHE A 74 15.09 -31.50 -6.77
C PHE A 74 15.03 -32.64 -5.76
N ASN A 75 14.91 -32.28 -4.48
CA ASN A 75 14.70 -33.23 -3.39
C ASN A 75 13.23 -33.17 -2.93
N PRO A 76 12.42 -34.22 -3.24
CA PRO A 76 11.01 -34.27 -2.85
C PRO A 76 10.78 -34.10 -1.36
N VAL A 77 11.63 -34.70 -0.52
CA VAL A 77 11.51 -34.63 0.95
C VAL A 77 11.72 -33.20 1.42
N LYS A 78 12.77 -32.51 0.94
CA LYS A 78 13.05 -31.12 1.31
C LYS A 78 11.90 -30.18 0.91
N ILE A 79 11.31 -30.42 -0.28
CA ILE A 79 10.15 -29.66 -0.75
C ILE A 79 8.98 -29.88 0.20
N LEU A 80 8.62 -31.13 0.49
CA LEU A 80 7.51 -31.46 1.37
C LEU A 80 7.71 -30.91 2.80
N ASP A 81 8.92 -31.00 3.36
CA ASP A 81 9.26 -30.41 4.67
C ASP A 81 9.03 -28.89 4.67
N THR A 82 9.44 -28.21 3.59
CA THR A 82 9.22 -26.77 3.43
C THR A 82 7.73 -26.46 3.36
N MET A 83 6.96 -27.27 2.63
CA MET A 83 5.51 -27.08 2.48
C MET A 83 4.75 -27.33 3.77
N GLU A 84 5.11 -28.34 4.56
CA GLU A 84 4.52 -28.59 5.87
C GLU A 84 4.79 -27.46 6.86
N TYR A 85 6.00 -26.88 6.82
CA TYR A 85 6.30 -25.66 7.59
C TYR A 85 5.39 -24.49 7.20
N ILE A 86 5.27 -24.20 5.90
CA ILE A 86 4.42 -23.09 5.42
C ILE A 86 2.95 -23.34 5.78
N TYR A 87 2.46 -24.57 5.62
CA TYR A 87 1.09 -24.95 5.99
C TYR A 87 0.82 -24.72 7.48
N ALA A 88 1.74 -25.13 8.36
CA ALA A 88 1.61 -24.93 9.80
C ALA A 88 1.58 -23.43 10.19
N GLU A 89 2.42 -22.61 9.56
CA GLU A 89 2.40 -21.15 9.77
C GLU A 89 1.09 -20.53 9.26
N PHE A 90 0.62 -20.89 8.05
CA PHE A 90 -0.63 -20.38 7.49
C PHE A 90 -1.87 -20.85 8.27
N LYS A 91 -1.80 -22.03 8.89
CA LYS A 91 -2.80 -22.50 9.85
C LYS A 91 -2.79 -21.67 11.13
N THR A 92 -1.62 -21.30 11.63
CA THR A 92 -1.48 -20.40 12.79
C THR A 92 -2.02 -19.00 12.50
N LEU A 93 -1.83 -18.51 11.27
CA LEU A 93 -2.45 -17.27 10.77
C LEU A 93 -3.97 -17.40 10.52
N GLY A 94 -4.53 -18.61 10.64
CA GLY A 94 -5.95 -18.88 10.52
C GLY A 94 -6.49 -18.83 9.10
N PHE A 95 -5.62 -18.89 8.08
CA PHE A 95 -6.04 -18.88 6.66
C PHE A 95 -6.40 -20.28 6.17
N VAL A 96 -5.69 -21.31 6.65
CA VAL A 96 -6.05 -22.72 6.43
C VAL A 96 -7.26 -23.10 7.30
N ASP A 97 -8.29 -23.67 6.67
CA ASP A 97 -9.47 -24.24 7.34
C ASP A 97 -9.58 -25.75 7.09
N ASP A 98 -8.92 -26.54 7.93
CA ASP A 98 -8.97 -28.01 7.89
C ASP A 98 -9.93 -28.59 8.94
N ALA A 99 -10.96 -27.83 9.32
CA ALA A 99 -12.01 -28.31 10.21
C ALA A 99 -12.79 -29.49 9.58
N PRO A 100 -13.27 -30.46 10.39
CA PRO A 100 -14.03 -31.60 9.88
C PRO A 100 -15.21 -31.14 9.01
N GLY A 101 -15.28 -31.66 7.79
CA GLY A 101 -16.33 -31.33 6.81
C GLY A 101 -15.86 -30.43 5.67
N THR A 102 -14.66 -29.84 5.76
CA THR A 102 -14.02 -29.11 4.64
C THR A 102 -13.29 -30.09 3.71
N ASN A 103 -13.16 -29.73 2.43
CA ASN A 103 -12.32 -30.49 1.50
C ASN A 103 -10.85 -30.43 1.92
N MET A 104 -10.40 -29.32 2.49
CA MET A 104 -9.05 -29.19 3.06
C MET A 104 -8.78 -30.18 4.20
N SER A 105 -9.80 -30.59 4.98
CA SER A 105 -9.66 -31.66 6.00
C SER A 105 -9.58 -33.08 5.40
N LYS A 106 -10.01 -33.24 4.14
CA LYS A 106 -10.17 -34.55 3.48
C LYS A 106 -9.06 -34.88 2.49
N TYR A 107 -8.56 -33.88 1.77
CA TYR A 107 -7.63 -34.07 0.66
C TYR A 107 -6.26 -33.44 0.92
N LYS A 108 -5.21 -34.09 0.43
CA LYS A 108 -3.87 -33.50 0.31
C LYS A 108 -3.84 -32.49 -0.84
N ILE A 109 -3.06 -31.43 -0.68
CA ILE A 109 -2.84 -30.39 -1.69
C ILE A 109 -1.87 -30.93 -2.75
N PRO A 110 -2.26 -30.99 -4.03
CA PRO A 110 -1.37 -31.39 -5.12
C PRO A 110 -0.35 -30.31 -5.46
N ILE A 111 0.89 -30.73 -5.64
CA ILE A 111 2.01 -29.93 -6.16
C ILE A 111 2.52 -30.62 -7.41
N VAL A 112 2.40 -29.97 -8.57
CA VAL A 112 2.80 -30.55 -9.86
C VAL A 112 4.09 -29.90 -10.34
N MET A 113 5.14 -30.69 -10.57
CA MET A 113 6.45 -30.17 -10.96
C MET A 113 6.54 -29.87 -12.46
N TYR A 114 6.60 -28.59 -12.81
CA TYR A 114 6.80 -28.13 -14.19
C TYR A 114 8.15 -28.56 -14.77
N GLY A 115 8.22 -28.64 -16.10
CA GLY A 115 9.43 -29.02 -16.83
C GLY A 115 9.72 -30.53 -16.82
N THR A 116 9.02 -31.31 -15.98
CA THR A 116 9.29 -32.74 -15.80
C THR A 116 8.49 -33.67 -16.73
N TRP A 117 7.61 -33.12 -17.59
CA TRP A 117 6.62 -33.85 -18.38
C TRP A 117 6.97 -33.96 -19.87
N GLY A 118 8.25 -33.82 -20.23
CA GLY A 118 8.70 -33.84 -21.61
C GLY A 118 8.15 -32.71 -22.51
N PRO A 119 8.39 -32.78 -23.83
CA PRO A 119 7.92 -31.78 -24.78
C PRO A 119 6.39 -31.66 -24.78
N ASN A 120 5.88 -30.42 -24.67
CA ASN A 120 4.45 -30.09 -24.62
C ASN A 120 3.67 -30.57 -23.37
N GLY A 121 4.34 -31.08 -22.34
CA GLY A 121 3.71 -31.30 -21.03
C GLY A 121 3.61 -30.00 -20.23
N ALA A 122 3.21 -30.08 -18.97
CA ALA A 122 3.13 -28.92 -18.08
C ALA A 122 4.46 -28.15 -17.97
N GLN A 123 4.42 -26.85 -18.31
CA GLN A 123 5.53 -25.90 -18.27
C GLN A 123 5.10 -24.61 -17.57
N GLY A 124 6.07 -23.89 -17.02
CA GLY A 124 5.85 -22.62 -16.32
C GLY A 124 6.90 -22.42 -15.24
N PHE A 125 6.84 -21.28 -14.55
CA PHE A 125 7.67 -21.03 -13.37
C PHE A 125 6.93 -21.41 -12.09
N ALA A 126 5.78 -20.80 -11.84
CA ALA A 126 4.94 -21.07 -10.69
C ALA A 126 3.53 -20.49 -10.93
N ASN A 127 2.48 -21.19 -10.45
CA ASN A 127 1.12 -20.67 -10.38
C ASN A 127 0.27 -21.54 -9.43
N GLY A 128 -0.51 -20.90 -8.56
CA GLY A 128 -1.49 -21.54 -7.70
C GLY A 128 -2.93 -21.34 -8.15
N GLY A 129 -3.80 -22.21 -7.64
CA GLY A 129 -5.23 -22.21 -7.96
C GLY A 129 -5.91 -23.43 -7.32
N ASP A 130 -6.78 -24.10 -8.07
CA ASP A 130 -7.41 -25.33 -7.63
C ASP A 130 -7.27 -26.47 -8.65
N ALA A 131 -7.36 -27.69 -8.14
CA ALA A 131 -7.60 -28.89 -8.92
C ALA A 131 -9.09 -29.21 -8.91
N ASP A 132 -9.71 -29.10 -10.10
CA ASP A 132 -11.06 -29.59 -10.41
C ASP A 132 -12.21 -28.97 -9.59
N GLY A 133 -12.01 -27.81 -8.98
CA GLY A 133 -12.94 -27.20 -8.02
C GLY A 133 -13.08 -28.00 -6.71
N ILE A 134 -12.13 -28.89 -6.42
CA ILE A 134 -12.18 -29.82 -5.28
C ILE A 134 -11.18 -29.44 -4.19
N ILE A 135 -9.93 -29.18 -4.54
CA ILE A 135 -8.88 -28.83 -3.57
C ILE A 135 -7.94 -27.79 -4.19
N GLY A 136 -7.43 -26.88 -3.38
CA GLY A 136 -6.34 -25.99 -3.75
C GLY A 136 -5.15 -26.80 -4.24
N ALA A 137 -4.46 -26.29 -5.26
CA ALA A 137 -3.31 -26.93 -5.88
C ALA A 137 -2.41 -25.87 -6.49
N PHE A 138 -1.14 -26.21 -6.71
CA PHE A 138 -0.25 -25.35 -7.47
C PHE A 138 0.73 -26.15 -8.32
N TRP A 139 1.23 -25.49 -9.36
CA TRP A 139 2.19 -26.01 -10.30
C TRP A 139 3.45 -25.16 -10.20
N VAL A 140 4.61 -25.81 -10.22
CA VAL A 140 5.86 -25.13 -9.88
C VAL A 140 7.08 -25.77 -10.50
N HIS A 141 8.00 -24.95 -10.98
CA HIS A 141 9.29 -25.38 -11.48
C HIS A 141 10.23 -25.71 -10.31
N PRO A 142 11.14 -26.70 -10.42
CA PRO A 142 12.07 -27.03 -9.34
C PRO A 142 12.88 -25.85 -8.80
N THR A 143 13.30 -24.91 -9.67
CA THR A 143 14.03 -23.71 -9.25
C THR A 143 13.21 -22.72 -8.42
N ALA A 144 11.88 -22.76 -8.50
CA ALA A 144 11.00 -21.96 -7.64
C ALA A 144 10.86 -22.55 -6.23
N MET A 145 11.27 -23.80 -6.01
CA MET A 145 11.20 -24.50 -4.72
C MET A 145 12.55 -24.57 -3.99
N LEU A 146 13.53 -23.76 -4.40
CA LEU A 146 14.87 -23.72 -3.78
C LEU A 146 14.83 -23.16 -2.35
N ASP A 147 13.93 -22.21 -2.12
CA ASP A 147 13.55 -21.66 -0.82
C ASP A 147 12.01 -21.69 -0.67
N GLY A 148 11.50 -21.13 0.44
CA GLY A 148 10.06 -21.12 0.71
C GLY A 148 9.30 -19.88 0.21
N GLY A 149 9.96 -18.93 -0.43
CA GLY A 149 9.37 -17.65 -0.84
C GLY A 149 8.28 -17.81 -1.89
N VAL A 150 8.62 -18.39 -3.04
CA VAL A 150 7.65 -18.66 -4.11
C VAL A 150 6.64 -19.71 -3.64
N ALA A 151 7.08 -20.75 -2.94
CA ALA A 151 6.20 -21.77 -2.38
C ALA A 151 5.10 -21.20 -1.47
N ALA A 152 5.42 -20.24 -0.60
CA ALA A 152 4.43 -19.59 0.27
C ALA A 152 3.47 -18.67 -0.51
N HIS A 153 3.96 -18.01 -1.56
CA HIS A 153 3.13 -17.22 -2.46
C HIS A 153 2.10 -18.12 -3.18
N GLU A 154 2.55 -19.20 -3.83
CA GLU A 154 1.65 -20.10 -4.57
C GLU A 154 0.70 -20.91 -3.68
N LEU A 155 1.14 -21.30 -2.49
CA LEU A 155 0.24 -21.92 -1.52
C LEU A 155 -0.86 -20.94 -1.11
N THR A 156 -0.57 -19.64 -1.05
CA THR A 156 -1.60 -18.65 -0.75
C THR A 156 -2.67 -18.63 -1.84
N HIS A 157 -2.31 -18.67 -3.12
CA HIS A 157 -3.27 -18.81 -4.21
C HIS A 157 -4.09 -20.10 -4.11
N SER A 158 -3.45 -21.20 -3.74
CA SER A 158 -4.13 -22.47 -3.50
C SER A 158 -5.20 -22.35 -2.40
N LEU A 159 -4.88 -21.62 -1.32
CA LEU A 159 -5.79 -21.39 -0.20
C LEU A 159 -6.86 -20.32 -0.48
N GLN A 160 -6.57 -19.35 -1.34
CA GLN A 160 -7.57 -18.41 -1.87
C GLN A 160 -8.61 -19.16 -2.70
N ALA A 161 -8.18 -20.07 -3.58
CA ALA A 161 -9.07 -20.96 -4.30
C ALA A 161 -9.83 -21.89 -3.35
N GLN A 162 -9.16 -22.45 -2.33
CA GLN A 162 -9.82 -23.25 -1.29
C GLN A 162 -10.92 -22.46 -0.55
N THR A 163 -10.70 -21.17 -0.29
CA THR A 163 -11.71 -20.31 0.35
C THR A 163 -12.98 -20.23 -0.50
N ASN A 164 -12.86 -20.22 -1.83
CA ASN A 164 -14.03 -20.32 -2.71
C ASN A 164 -14.75 -21.67 -2.55
N ILE A 165 -13.98 -22.76 -2.47
CA ILE A 165 -14.48 -24.15 -2.42
C ILE A 165 -15.21 -24.44 -1.11
N ASP A 166 -14.56 -24.21 0.04
CA ASP A 166 -15.05 -24.65 1.35
C ASP A 166 -15.94 -23.62 2.05
N TYR A 167 -15.60 -22.33 1.92
CA TYR A 167 -16.30 -21.27 2.67
C TYR A 167 -17.33 -20.54 1.80
N ARG A 168 -16.93 -19.96 0.67
CA ARG A 168 -17.81 -19.02 -0.05
C ARG A 168 -18.95 -19.71 -0.76
N LYS A 169 -18.70 -20.87 -1.36
CA LYS A 169 -19.74 -21.68 -2.02
C LYS A 169 -20.83 -22.09 -1.05
N THR A 170 -20.46 -22.53 0.16
CA THR A 170 -21.40 -22.95 1.20
C THR A 170 -22.19 -21.77 1.79
N ASN A 171 -21.63 -20.56 1.73
CA ASN A 171 -22.27 -19.32 2.17
C ASN A 171 -22.95 -18.51 1.04
N GLY A 172 -22.98 -19.01 -0.20
CA GLY A 172 -23.67 -18.35 -1.33
C GLY A 172 -23.06 -17.02 -1.78
N LEU A 173 -21.75 -16.80 -1.54
CA LEU A 173 -21.09 -15.50 -1.76
C LEU A 173 -20.50 -15.31 -3.16
N GLY A 174 -20.60 -16.32 -4.04
CA GLY A 174 -19.95 -16.29 -5.37
C GLY A 174 -18.42 -16.26 -5.28
N LEU A 175 -17.75 -16.06 -6.43
CA LEU A 175 -16.28 -15.90 -6.47
C LEU A 175 -15.84 -14.59 -5.81
N VAL A 176 -14.63 -14.59 -5.26
CA VAL A 176 -13.99 -13.38 -4.75
C VAL A 176 -13.73 -12.41 -5.91
N TRP A 177 -14.33 -11.22 -5.82
CA TRP A 177 -14.06 -10.01 -6.61
C TRP A 177 -13.84 -10.19 -8.10
N ILE A 178 -14.92 -10.08 -8.88
CA ILE A 178 -14.88 -10.21 -10.35
C ILE A 178 -14.01 -9.12 -11.03
N ASN A 179 -13.73 -8.02 -10.33
CA ASN A 179 -13.00 -6.86 -10.86
C ASN A 179 -11.54 -6.72 -10.35
N ALA A 180 -11.00 -7.65 -9.54
CA ALA A 180 -9.82 -7.37 -8.71
C ALA A 180 -8.76 -8.48 -8.64
N GLY A 181 -8.31 -9.02 -9.78
CA GLY A 181 -7.13 -9.92 -9.83
C GLY A 181 -5.91 -9.39 -9.03
N ILE A 182 -5.83 -8.07 -8.89
CA ILE A 182 -4.86 -7.29 -8.12
C ILE A 182 -4.71 -7.76 -6.66
N PHE A 183 -5.82 -8.11 -5.98
CA PHE A 183 -5.72 -8.51 -4.58
C PHE A 183 -5.15 -9.90 -4.37
N TRP A 184 -5.34 -10.79 -5.34
CA TRP A 184 -4.83 -12.16 -5.26
C TRP A 184 -3.33 -12.14 -5.02
N GLU A 185 -2.63 -11.38 -5.86
CA GLU A 185 -1.18 -11.21 -5.83
C GLU A 185 -0.70 -10.42 -4.61
N THR A 186 -1.36 -9.29 -4.31
CA THR A 186 -1.03 -8.47 -3.13
C THR A 186 -1.11 -9.30 -1.84
N HIS A 187 -2.18 -10.10 -1.70
CA HIS A 187 -2.35 -10.95 -0.54
C HIS A 187 -1.37 -12.14 -0.51
N ALA A 188 -1.05 -12.73 -1.66
CA ALA A 188 -0.05 -13.79 -1.73
C ALA A 188 1.35 -13.30 -1.29
N ASN A 189 1.75 -12.10 -1.72
CA ASN A 189 2.97 -11.48 -1.23
C ASN A 189 2.88 -11.08 0.25
N PHE A 190 1.74 -10.58 0.72
CA PHE A 190 1.51 -10.33 2.14
C PHE A 190 1.78 -11.60 2.97
N MET A 191 1.13 -12.71 2.64
CA MET A 191 1.26 -13.98 3.36
C MET A 191 2.69 -14.52 3.30
N ARG A 192 3.35 -14.49 2.13
CA ARG A 192 4.79 -14.80 2.01
C ARG A 192 5.64 -13.97 2.96
N ASN A 193 5.43 -12.66 2.98
CA ASN A 193 6.25 -11.73 3.75
C ASN A 193 6.07 -11.87 5.27
N LEU A 194 4.95 -12.44 5.74
CA LEU A 194 4.77 -12.78 7.17
C LEU A 194 5.68 -13.94 7.63
N LEU A 195 6.11 -14.79 6.70
CA LEU A 195 7.02 -15.92 6.96
C LEU A 195 8.46 -15.54 6.61
N TYR A 196 8.64 -14.79 5.52
CA TYR A 196 9.93 -14.42 4.94
C TYR A 196 10.04 -12.89 4.82
N PRO A 197 10.19 -12.16 5.95
CA PRO A 197 10.15 -10.70 5.97
C PRO A 197 11.29 -10.05 5.16
N GLN A 198 12.37 -10.78 4.87
CA GLN A 198 13.45 -10.31 4.01
C GLN A 198 13.05 -10.14 2.53
N PHE A 199 11.90 -10.68 2.11
CA PHE A 199 11.39 -10.55 0.74
C PHE A 199 10.43 -9.38 0.54
N VAL A 200 10.20 -8.54 1.56
CA VAL A 200 9.49 -7.29 1.33
C VAL A 200 10.26 -6.41 0.37
N SER A 201 9.51 -5.59 -0.35
CA SER A 201 10.02 -4.57 -1.23
C SER A 201 9.34 -3.24 -0.90
N ALA A 202 10.06 -2.13 -1.11
CA ALA A 202 9.50 -0.79 -0.90
C ALA A 202 9.05 -0.15 -2.21
N TRP A 203 9.68 -0.49 -3.35
CA TRP A 203 9.53 0.16 -4.65
C TRP A 203 8.08 0.41 -5.06
N GLY A 204 7.17 -0.54 -4.81
CA GLY A 204 5.79 -0.41 -5.23
C GLY A 204 5.08 0.78 -4.60
N MET A 205 5.05 0.82 -3.26
CA MET A 205 4.46 1.96 -2.54
C MET A 205 5.35 3.21 -2.54
N ASP A 206 6.64 3.07 -2.85
CA ASP A 206 7.53 4.21 -3.04
C ASP A 206 7.37 4.89 -4.40
N VAL A 207 6.74 4.21 -5.37
CA VAL A 207 6.52 4.73 -6.72
C VAL A 207 5.05 5.09 -6.98
N TYR A 208 4.10 4.35 -6.39
CA TYR A 208 2.67 4.42 -6.74
C TYR A 208 1.77 4.89 -5.58
N HIS A 209 2.31 5.43 -4.48
CA HIS A 209 1.52 5.91 -3.33
C HIS A 209 0.51 7.02 -3.61
N LEU A 210 0.59 7.65 -4.78
CA LEU A 210 -0.33 8.71 -5.22
C LEU A 210 -1.60 8.17 -5.88
N GLU A 211 -1.65 6.87 -6.15
CA GLU A 211 -2.73 6.21 -6.83
C GLU A 211 -3.66 5.52 -5.84
N THR A 212 -4.93 5.44 -6.22
CA THR A 212 -5.95 4.75 -5.44
C THR A 212 -5.50 3.33 -5.15
N TRP A 213 -5.59 2.91 -3.89
CA TRP A 213 -5.14 1.57 -3.51
C TRP A 213 -5.87 0.50 -4.33
N GLY A 214 -5.14 -0.51 -4.78
CA GLY A 214 -5.65 -1.49 -5.72
C GLY A 214 -5.47 -1.09 -7.18
N ASP A 215 -4.50 -0.21 -7.46
CA ASP A 215 -4.03 0.02 -8.83
C ASP A 215 -3.23 -1.17 -9.37
N TRP A 216 -3.47 -1.54 -10.63
CA TRP A 216 -2.86 -2.70 -11.26
C TRP A 216 -1.35 -2.55 -11.44
N LYS A 217 -0.82 -1.32 -11.59
CA LYS A 217 0.63 -1.05 -11.74
C LYS A 217 1.44 -1.52 -10.53
N ASN A 218 0.76 -1.69 -9.39
CA ASN A 218 1.35 -2.11 -8.13
C ASN A 218 0.77 -3.42 -7.56
N THR A 219 0.24 -4.28 -8.45
CA THR A 219 -0.50 -5.51 -8.09
C THR A 219 0.18 -6.40 -7.06
N TYR A 220 1.51 -6.47 -7.04
CA TYR A 220 2.26 -7.33 -6.13
C TYR A 220 2.66 -6.66 -4.81
N GLU A 221 2.68 -5.32 -4.72
CA GLU A 221 3.36 -4.62 -3.62
C GLU A 221 2.44 -3.73 -2.76
N ASN A 222 1.13 -3.82 -2.94
CA ASN A 222 0.13 -3.07 -2.15
C ASN A 222 -0.08 -3.62 -0.71
N TYR A 223 0.70 -4.64 -0.28
CA TYR A 223 0.54 -5.32 1.01
C TYR A 223 0.88 -4.51 2.27
N PRO A 224 1.58 -3.36 2.24
CA PRO A 224 1.76 -2.55 3.45
C PRO A 224 0.43 -2.14 4.11
N LEU A 225 -0.65 -1.96 3.34
CA LEU A 225 -1.98 -1.74 3.91
C LEU A 225 -2.47 -2.97 4.70
N LEU A 226 -2.26 -4.18 4.17
CA LEU A 226 -2.63 -5.42 4.86
C LEU A 226 -1.83 -5.62 6.15
N LEU A 227 -0.55 -5.23 6.17
CA LEU A 227 0.25 -5.20 7.40
C LEU A 227 -0.32 -4.22 8.42
N ALA A 228 -0.76 -3.03 7.98
CA ALA A 228 -1.38 -2.06 8.87
C ALA A 228 -2.70 -2.58 9.46
N ILE A 229 -3.56 -3.18 8.63
CA ILE A 229 -4.82 -3.82 9.06
C ILE A 229 -4.53 -4.96 10.06
N MET A 230 -3.54 -5.81 9.76
CA MET A 230 -3.17 -6.91 10.64
C MET A 230 -2.70 -6.42 12.02
N GLU A 231 -1.89 -5.37 12.07
CA GLU A 231 -1.40 -4.86 13.35
C GLU A 231 -2.45 -4.05 14.13
N SER A 232 -3.42 -3.42 13.46
CA SER A 232 -4.49 -2.66 14.12
C SER A 232 -5.68 -3.52 14.55
N GLU A 233 -6.08 -4.49 13.71
CA GLU A 233 -7.34 -5.25 13.84
C GLU A 233 -7.13 -6.77 13.89
N GLY A 234 -5.89 -7.22 13.74
CA GLY A 234 -5.52 -8.63 13.74
C GLY A 234 -5.63 -9.28 12.36
N ILE A 235 -4.88 -10.37 12.17
CA ILE A 235 -4.89 -11.17 10.93
C ILE A 235 -6.30 -11.65 10.53
N SER A 236 -7.19 -11.81 11.51
CA SER A 236 -8.58 -12.19 11.27
C SER A 236 -9.31 -11.24 10.32
N MET A 237 -9.05 -9.93 10.38
CA MET A 237 -9.70 -8.98 9.46
C MET A 237 -9.28 -9.23 8.02
N VAL A 238 -7.98 -9.47 7.78
CA VAL A 238 -7.46 -9.81 6.44
C VAL A 238 -8.08 -11.11 5.92
N ASN A 239 -8.20 -12.13 6.75
CA ASN A 239 -8.84 -13.40 6.37
C ASN A 239 -10.34 -13.20 6.04
N ARG A 240 -11.03 -12.31 6.76
CA ARG A 240 -12.45 -11.99 6.50
C ARG A 240 -12.65 -11.28 5.17
N LEU A 241 -11.69 -10.49 4.67
CA LEU A 241 -11.77 -9.90 3.32
C LEU A 241 -11.94 -10.97 2.24
N TRP A 242 -11.24 -12.10 2.36
CA TRP A 242 -11.39 -13.24 1.45
C TRP A 242 -12.72 -13.98 1.63
N ARG A 243 -13.08 -14.23 2.89
CA ARG A 243 -14.22 -15.08 3.24
C ARG A 243 -15.56 -14.40 3.05
N GLU A 244 -15.69 -13.13 3.45
CA GLU A 244 -16.97 -12.45 3.67
C GLU A 244 -17.26 -11.29 2.71
N SER A 245 -16.41 -11.07 1.72
CA SER A 245 -16.62 -10.04 0.70
C SER A 245 -17.66 -10.45 -0.34
N TYR A 246 -18.37 -9.48 -0.91
CA TYR A 246 -19.27 -9.73 -2.04
C TYR A 246 -18.52 -9.68 -3.38
N THR A 247 -18.99 -10.44 -4.36
CA THR A 247 -18.35 -10.53 -5.70
C THR A 247 -18.20 -9.19 -6.41
N SER A 248 -19.10 -8.24 -6.17
CA SER A 248 -19.11 -6.91 -6.79
C SER A 248 -18.45 -5.80 -5.95
N GLU A 249 -17.93 -6.12 -4.76
CA GLU A 249 -17.26 -5.13 -3.91
C GLU A 249 -15.78 -4.99 -4.28
N TYR A 250 -15.28 -3.75 -4.28
CA TYR A 250 -13.85 -3.48 -4.28
C TYR A 250 -13.26 -3.74 -2.86
N PRO A 251 -11.95 -4.01 -2.74
CA PRO A 251 -11.41 -4.48 -1.46
C PRO A 251 -11.55 -3.47 -0.31
N LEU A 252 -11.39 -2.16 -0.59
CA LEU A 252 -11.61 -1.12 0.42
C LEU A 252 -13.08 -0.99 0.84
N GLN A 253 -14.02 -1.27 -0.06
CA GLN A 253 -15.45 -1.30 0.27
C GLN A 253 -15.77 -2.47 1.18
N ALA A 254 -15.24 -3.66 0.87
CA ALA A 254 -15.35 -4.84 1.72
C ALA A 254 -14.73 -4.57 3.10
N TYR A 255 -13.54 -3.98 3.16
CA TYR A 255 -12.88 -3.65 4.43
C TYR A 255 -13.71 -2.69 5.28
N LYS A 256 -14.15 -1.55 4.72
CA LYS A 256 -15.00 -0.59 5.41
C LYS A 256 -16.26 -1.25 5.98
N ARG A 257 -16.94 -2.09 5.19
CA ARG A 257 -18.15 -2.81 5.60
C ARG A 257 -17.87 -3.81 6.72
N LEU A 258 -16.86 -4.68 6.56
CA LEU A 258 -16.55 -5.75 7.51
C LEU A 258 -16.02 -5.23 8.85
N ALA A 259 -15.35 -4.08 8.84
CA ALA A 259 -14.93 -3.36 10.04
C ALA A 259 -16.07 -2.54 10.69
N GLY A 260 -17.17 -2.30 9.95
CA GLY A 260 -18.29 -1.49 10.43
C GLY A 260 -17.96 0.00 10.57
N TYR A 261 -17.02 0.50 9.76
CA TYR A 261 -16.57 1.88 9.83
C TYR A 261 -17.58 2.85 9.20
N SER A 262 -17.81 3.99 9.86
CA SER A 262 -18.30 5.19 9.18
C SER A 262 -17.25 5.69 8.19
N GLN A 263 -17.61 6.58 7.27
CA GLN A 263 -16.62 7.17 6.35
C GLN A 263 -15.48 7.88 7.11
N ASP A 264 -15.83 8.65 8.14
CA ASP A 264 -14.87 9.39 8.96
C ASP A 264 -13.88 8.45 9.68
N ALA A 265 -14.37 7.37 10.30
CA ALA A 265 -13.52 6.39 10.97
C ALA A 265 -12.67 5.59 9.97
N PHE A 266 -13.19 5.34 8.76
CA PHE A 266 -12.44 4.69 7.69
C PHE A 266 -11.28 5.56 7.20
N ASN A 267 -11.53 6.86 7.00
CA ASN A 267 -10.50 7.84 6.65
C ASN A 267 -9.40 7.89 7.73
N ASP A 268 -9.78 7.87 9.01
CA ASP A 268 -8.80 7.85 10.11
C ASP A 268 -7.97 6.56 10.10
N SER A 269 -8.60 5.40 9.87
CA SER A 269 -7.91 4.11 9.76
C SER A 269 -6.89 4.08 8.60
N LEU A 270 -7.29 4.53 7.40
CA LEU A 270 -6.40 4.57 6.26
C LEU A 270 -5.29 5.62 6.41
N TYR A 271 -5.58 6.74 7.07
CA TYR A 271 -4.54 7.72 7.40
C TYR A 271 -3.53 7.18 8.41
N HIS A 272 -3.98 6.36 9.38
CA HIS A 272 -3.08 5.64 10.27
C HIS A 272 -2.14 4.70 9.51
N TYR A 273 -2.57 4.12 8.39
CA TYR A 273 -1.69 3.40 7.47
C TYR A 273 -0.74 4.36 6.73
N ALA A 274 -1.26 5.40 6.08
CA ALA A 274 -0.49 6.32 5.24
C ALA A 274 0.71 6.94 5.98
N ARG A 275 0.52 7.36 7.23
CA ARG A 275 1.60 7.97 8.03
C ARG A 275 2.75 7.01 8.37
N ARG A 276 2.51 5.70 8.37
CA ARG A 276 3.56 4.67 8.59
C ARG A 276 4.49 4.55 7.41
N MET A 277 4.01 4.89 6.22
CA MET A 277 4.78 4.81 4.98
C MET A 277 5.93 5.81 4.93
N ALA A 278 5.92 6.83 5.81
CA ALA A 278 7.07 7.72 6.00
C ALA A 278 8.35 6.97 6.37
N THR A 279 8.25 5.92 7.19
CA THR A 279 9.41 5.22 7.78
C THR A 279 9.30 3.70 7.80
N TYR A 280 8.18 3.14 7.30
CA TYR A 280 7.84 1.73 7.41
C TYR A 280 7.98 1.20 8.84
N ASP A 281 7.36 1.86 9.82
CA ASP A 281 7.43 1.48 11.24
C ASP A 281 6.60 0.22 11.60
N PHE A 282 6.63 -0.80 10.75
CA PHE A 282 5.97 -2.10 10.96
C PHE A 282 6.76 -2.99 11.93
N SER A 283 6.08 -3.47 12.96
CA SER A 283 6.69 -4.16 14.12
C SER A 283 6.70 -5.67 13.99
N TYR A 284 5.72 -6.25 13.28
CA TYR A 284 5.54 -7.69 13.13
C TYR A 284 6.82 -8.34 12.59
N LYS A 285 7.42 -9.24 13.38
CA LYS A 285 8.70 -9.91 13.07
C LYS A 285 9.80 -8.94 12.57
N ASN A 286 9.78 -7.68 13.03
CA ASN A 286 10.68 -6.61 12.62
C ASN A 286 10.67 -6.33 11.10
N ILE A 287 9.54 -6.56 10.43
CA ILE A 287 9.41 -6.40 8.98
C ILE A 287 9.74 -4.99 8.48
N GLY A 288 9.45 -3.96 9.30
CA GLY A 288 9.80 -2.57 9.00
C GLY A 288 11.28 -2.32 8.76
N LYS A 289 12.18 -3.09 9.41
CA LYS A 289 13.63 -3.01 9.15
C LYS A 289 13.96 -3.36 7.71
N TYR A 290 13.34 -4.41 7.16
CA TYR A 290 13.62 -4.88 5.81
C TYR A 290 13.09 -3.90 4.77
N PHE A 291 11.91 -3.30 4.99
CA PHE A 291 11.42 -2.21 4.14
C PHE A 291 12.39 -1.02 4.12
N ARG A 292 12.86 -0.55 5.29
CA ARG A 292 13.82 0.56 5.36
C ARG A 292 15.14 0.23 4.65
N GLN A 293 15.62 -1.00 4.80
CA GLN A 293 16.82 -1.47 4.09
C GLN A 293 16.58 -1.46 2.57
N TYR A 294 15.42 -1.95 2.13
CA TYR A 294 15.04 -1.97 0.72
C TYR A 294 14.94 -0.55 0.15
N ARG A 295 14.18 0.34 0.80
CA ARG A 295 14.10 1.76 0.41
C ARG A 295 15.48 2.40 0.33
N THR A 296 16.34 2.19 1.33
CA THR A 296 17.71 2.74 1.32
C THR A 296 18.50 2.28 0.09
N ASN A 297 18.37 1.00 -0.28
CA ASN A 297 19.00 0.45 -1.48
C ASN A 297 18.40 1.03 -2.76
N ASP A 298 17.08 1.13 -2.86
CA ASP A 298 16.40 1.69 -4.04
C ASP A 298 16.71 3.17 -4.24
N GLN A 299 16.80 3.94 -3.16
CA GLN A 299 17.21 5.34 -3.21
C GLN A 299 18.64 5.54 -3.77
N MET A 300 19.46 4.47 -3.80
CA MET A 300 20.79 4.47 -4.39
C MET A 300 20.82 3.88 -5.82
N TYR A 301 20.05 2.81 -6.07
CA TYR A 301 20.23 1.99 -7.28
C TYR A 301 18.99 1.91 -8.18
N TYR A 302 17.85 2.43 -7.74
CA TYR A 302 16.60 2.41 -8.49
C TYR A 302 16.03 3.83 -8.62
N LEU A 303 16.41 4.51 -9.71
CA LEU A 303 16.11 5.92 -9.95
C LEU A 303 14.61 6.25 -9.91
N LEU A 304 13.76 5.34 -10.37
CA LEU A 304 12.30 5.49 -10.25
C LEU A 304 11.87 5.76 -8.80
N SER A 305 12.42 5.04 -7.82
CA SER A 305 12.15 5.31 -6.41
C SER A 305 12.84 6.59 -5.92
N ALA A 306 14.10 6.85 -6.32
CA ALA A 306 14.80 8.09 -5.95
C ALA A 306 14.04 9.37 -6.39
N GLN A 307 13.30 9.28 -7.49
CA GLN A 307 12.46 10.35 -8.01
C GLN A 307 11.03 10.34 -7.47
N ALA A 308 10.46 9.18 -7.14
CA ALA A 308 9.04 9.07 -6.81
C ALA A 308 8.71 9.09 -5.33
N THR A 309 9.56 8.54 -4.45
CA THR A 309 9.23 8.29 -3.03
C THR A 309 8.77 9.54 -2.27
N TYR A 310 9.38 10.68 -2.56
CA TYR A 310 9.08 11.95 -1.92
C TYR A 310 8.43 12.91 -2.91
N ASN A 311 7.35 13.55 -2.47
CA ASN A 311 6.62 14.49 -3.30
C ASN A 311 7.26 15.86 -3.28
N ILE A 312 7.59 16.38 -4.47
CA ILE A 312 8.11 17.73 -4.67
C ILE A 312 6.94 18.70 -4.83
N LEU A 313 6.85 19.69 -3.94
CA LEU A 313 5.87 20.75 -4.07
C LEU A 313 6.28 21.78 -5.12
N ARG A 314 5.33 22.38 -5.82
CA ARG A 314 5.60 23.51 -6.73
C ARG A 314 5.53 24.81 -5.96
N LYS A 315 6.58 25.63 -6.01
CA LYS A 315 6.62 26.94 -5.37
C LYS A 315 5.68 27.91 -6.09
N VAL A 316 4.81 28.58 -5.34
CA VAL A 316 3.93 29.61 -5.89
C VAL A 316 4.74 30.91 -6.07
N PRO A 317 4.74 31.52 -7.26
CA PRO A 317 5.44 32.80 -7.48
C PRO A 317 4.80 33.95 -6.69
N GLY A 318 5.61 34.79 -6.01
CA GLY A 318 5.09 35.95 -5.26
C GLY A 318 6.05 36.51 -4.21
N ALA A 319 5.63 37.58 -3.51
CA ALA A 319 6.46 38.32 -2.55
C ALA A 319 6.71 37.59 -1.21
N ASN A 320 5.94 36.54 -0.91
CA ASN A 320 6.18 35.60 0.20
C ASN A 320 6.61 34.24 -0.38
N THR A 321 7.89 33.89 -0.28
CA THR A 321 8.45 32.76 -1.02
C THR A 321 8.12 31.38 -0.43
N ASN A 322 7.56 31.28 0.78
CA ASN A 322 7.37 29.97 1.41
C ASN A 322 5.96 29.39 1.16
N ARG A 323 5.37 29.73 0.02
CA ARG A 323 4.08 29.22 -0.43
C ARG A 323 4.29 28.18 -1.52
N TYR A 324 3.53 27.10 -1.42
CA TYR A 324 3.66 25.92 -2.24
C TYR A 324 2.29 25.36 -2.61
N GLU A 325 2.17 24.74 -3.78
CA GLU A 325 1.04 23.90 -4.16
C GLU A 325 1.50 22.45 -4.34
N MET A 326 0.58 21.50 -4.11
CA MET A 326 0.69 20.17 -4.66
C MET A 326 0.08 20.17 -6.07
N PRO A 327 0.87 20.01 -7.14
CA PRO A 327 0.34 19.96 -8.49
C PRO A 327 -0.74 18.88 -8.63
N ILE A 328 -1.81 19.14 -9.39
CA ILE A 328 -2.94 18.20 -9.50
C ILE A 328 -2.51 16.83 -10.02
N GLU A 329 -1.48 16.79 -10.87
CA GLU A 329 -0.91 15.57 -11.43
C GLU A 329 -0.26 14.66 -10.39
N THR A 330 0.19 15.21 -9.25
CA THR A 330 0.80 14.49 -8.14
C THR A 330 0.02 14.64 -6.83
N ALA A 331 -1.18 15.23 -6.88
CA ALA A 331 -2.10 15.24 -5.77
C ALA A 331 -2.56 13.80 -5.50
N PRO A 332 -2.78 13.43 -4.23
CA PRO A 332 -3.17 12.08 -3.90
C PRO A 332 -4.56 11.81 -4.46
N GLU A 333 -4.75 10.63 -5.03
CA GLU A 333 -6.07 10.09 -5.33
C GLU A 333 -6.81 9.65 -4.04
N GLU A 334 -7.98 9.03 -4.21
CA GLU A 334 -8.79 8.48 -3.12
C GLU A 334 -7.97 7.49 -2.26
N PHE A 335 -7.81 7.83 -0.97
CA PHE A 335 -7.03 7.09 0.03
C PHE A 335 -5.54 6.89 -0.28
N ALA A 336 -5.06 7.50 -1.36
CA ALA A 336 -3.65 7.63 -1.66
C ALA A 336 -3.03 8.76 -0.82
N TYR A 337 -1.71 8.86 -0.78
CA TYR A 337 -1.03 9.81 0.10
C TYR A 337 0.17 10.46 -0.55
N ASN A 338 0.45 11.71 -0.17
CA ASN A 338 1.73 12.34 -0.37
C ASN A 338 2.63 12.14 0.85
N LEU A 339 3.92 11.99 0.59
CA LEU A 339 4.98 11.98 1.60
C LEU A 339 5.95 13.13 1.31
N ILE A 340 5.94 14.16 2.17
CA ILE A 340 6.72 15.39 1.97
C ILE A 340 7.75 15.51 3.10
N PRO A 341 9.03 15.19 2.85
CA PRO A 341 10.10 15.53 3.78
C PRO A 341 10.15 17.04 4.00
N LEU A 342 10.31 17.43 5.27
CA LEU A 342 10.51 18.80 5.70
C LEU A 342 11.89 18.89 6.34
N TYR A 343 12.65 19.90 5.92
CA TYR A 343 13.99 20.20 6.42
C TYR A 343 13.91 21.40 7.35
N PRO A 344 13.87 21.20 8.70
CA PRO A 344 13.69 22.30 9.64
C PRO A 344 14.89 23.25 9.63
N ASP A 345 14.63 24.54 9.78
CA ASP A 345 15.68 25.53 9.97
C ASP A 345 16.34 25.31 11.35
N PRO A 346 17.68 25.38 11.49
CA PRO A 346 18.37 25.08 12.74
C PRO A 346 17.89 25.88 13.96
N ASP A 347 17.49 27.13 13.75
CA ASP A 347 17.05 28.05 14.80
C ASP A 347 15.52 28.10 14.95
N SER A 348 14.78 27.23 14.26
CA SER A 348 13.32 27.22 14.33
C SER A 348 12.82 26.61 15.64
N CYS A 349 11.81 27.23 16.26
CA CYS A 349 11.14 26.67 17.43
C CYS A 349 10.23 25.48 17.08
N ALA A 350 9.67 25.49 15.87
CA ALA A 350 8.67 24.55 15.37
C ALA A 350 8.51 24.74 13.86
N VAL A 351 8.11 23.69 13.17
CA VAL A 351 7.63 23.79 11.80
C VAL A 351 6.14 24.11 11.83
N ILE A 352 5.73 25.19 11.16
CA ILE A 352 4.34 25.67 11.09
C ILE A 352 3.86 25.57 9.65
N VAL A 353 2.69 24.95 9.45
CA VAL A 353 2.08 24.75 8.13
C VAL A 353 0.68 25.33 8.12
N LYS A 354 0.42 26.29 7.23
CA LYS A 354 -0.93 26.62 6.76
C LYS A 354 -1.32 25.59 5.70
N PHE A 355 -2.38 24.83 5.94
CA PHE A 355 -2.97 23.93 4.96
C PHE A 355 -4.25 24.55 4.40
N LYS A 356 -4.47 24.45 3.09
CA LYS A 356 -5.78 24.70 2.48
C LYS A 356 -6.04 23.80 1.27
N GLY A 357 -7.12 23.04 1.30
CA GLY A 357 -7.53 22.14 0.21
C GLY A 357 -8.46 22.82 -0.80
N HIS A 358 -8.36 22.45 -2.09
CA HIS A 358 -9.26 22.90 -3.15
C HIS A 358 -10.53 22.05 -3.18
N THR A 359 -11.52 22.42 -2.38
CA THR A 359 -12.82 21.71 -2.29
C THR A 359 -13.64 21.77 -3.58
N GLU A 360 -13.39 22.76 -4.41
CA GLU A 360 -14.01 22.97 -5.72
C GLU A 360 -13.49 22.00 -6.79
N ALA A 361 -12.31 21.38 -6.57
CA ALA A 361 -11.65 20.53 -7.55
C ALA A 361 -12.38 19.19 -7.75
N ASN A 362 -13.07 18.66 -6.74
CA ASN A 362 -13.89 17.47 -6.87
C ASN A 362 -15.02 17.43 -5.81
N PRO A 363 -16.16 16.79 -6.09
CA PRO A 363 -17.33 16.80 -5.20
C PRO A 363 -17.16 15.95 -3.93
N HIS A 364 -16.11 15.14 -3.83
CA HIS A 364 -15.80 14.27 -2.69
C HIS A 364 -14.71 14.87 -1.78
N ALA A 365 -14.27 16.10 -2.05
CA ALA A 365 -13.03 16.65 -1.51
C ALA A 365 -12.96 16.64 0.03
N GLY A 366 -11.95 15.95 0.55
CA GLY A 366 -11.59 15.90 1.96
C GLY A 366 -10.16 15.39 2.12
N TRP A 367 -9.56 15.65 3.29
CA TRP A 367 -8.17 15.31 3.55
C TRP A 367 -7.99 14.74 4.96
N ARG A 368 -6.91 13.97 5.12
CA ARG A 368 -6.25 13.71 6.40
C ARG A 368 -4.79 14.10 6.30
N TYR A 369 -4.28 14.82 7.29
CA TYR A 369 -2.89 15.26 7.28
C TYR A 369 -2.33 15.46 8.68
N GLY A 370 -1.00 15.54 8.75
CA GLY A 370 -0.26 15.62 10.00
C GLY A 370 1.22 15.28 9.82
N PHE A 371 1.96 15.45 10.90
CA PHE A 371 3.41 15.28 10.91
C PHE A 371 3.81 13.88 11.39
N VAL A 372 4.91 13.40 10.83
CA VAL A 372 5.64 12.21 11.27
C VAL A 372 7.07 12.62 11.56
N ALA A 373 7.54 12.41 12.79
CA ALA A 373 8.94 12.55 13.13
C ALA A 373 9.57 11.20 13.44
N ALA A 374 10.85 11.04 13.16
CA ALA A 374 11.57 9.80 13.43
C ALA A 374 13.02 10.03 13.82
N HIS A 375 13.56 9.04 14.52
CA HIS A 375 14.99 8.91 14.79
C HIS A 375 15.80 8.71 13.49
N PRO A 376 17.13 8.91 13.50
CA PRO A 376 17.98 8.83 12.30
C PRO A 376 17.88 7.55 11.47
N ASN A 377 17.48 6.44 12.10
CA ASN A 377 17.34 5.12 11.46
C ASN A 377 15.89 4.77 11.06
N GLY A 378 14.94 5.70 11.23
CA GLY A 378 13.52 5.53 10.92
C GLY A 378 12.78 4.47 11.75
N THR A 379 13.33 3.99 12.88
CA THR A 379 12.75 2.83 13.58
C THR A 379 11.55 3.13 14.46
N LEU A 380 11.43 4.36 14.97
CA LEU A 380 10.30 4.79 15.79
C LEU A 380 9.78 6.11 15.24
N SER A 381 8.50 6.11 14.89
CA SER A 381 7.79 7.30 14.45
C SER A 381 6.96 7.89 15.58
N ARG A 382 7.11 9.19 15.82
CA ARG A 382 6.15 9.97 16.59
C ARG A 382 5.20 10.68 15.64
N TYR A 383 3.92 10.57 15.93
CA TYR A 383 2.85 11.11 15.10
C TYR A 383 2.19 12.31 15.75
N SER A 384 1.92 13.35 14.97
CA SER A 384 1.01 14.42 15.40
C SER A 384 -0.43 13.91 15.55
N PRO A 385 -1.35 14.72 16.11
CA PRO A 385 -2.78 14.52 15.89
C PRO A 385 -3.10 14.44 14.39
N THR A 386 -4.19 13.72 14.06
CA THR A 386 -4.76 13.71 12.72
C THR A 386 -5.60 14.96 12.51
N PHE A 387 -5.28 15.75 11.50
CA PHE A 387 -6.05 16.92 11.09
C PHE A 387 -6.90 16.60 9.85
N GLN A 388 -8.06 17.26 9.74
CA GLN A 388 -9.03 17.00 8.68
C GLN A 388 -9.73 18.25 8.13
N ALA A 389 -9.46 19.43 8.70
CA ALA A 389 -10.10 20.66 8.25
C ALA A 389 -9.56 21.06 6.88
N ASN A 390 -10.44 21.53 5.99
CA ASN A 390 -10.06 22.03 4.66
C ASN A 390 -9.22 23.31 4.73
N THR A 391 -9.11 23.94 5.90
CA THR A 391 -8.15 25.00 6.20
C THR A 391 -7.71 24.88 7.66
N ALA A 392 -6.41 24.82 7.91
CA ALA A 392 -5.86 24.82 9.27
C ALA A 392 -4.45 25.42 9.32
N GLU A 393 -4.04 25.86 10.51
CA GLU A 393 -2.63 26.09 10.84
C GLU A 393 -2.22 25.07 11.88
N ILE A 394 -1.20 24.28 11.55
CA ILE A 394 -0.71 23.20 12.38
C ILE A 394 0.78 23.39 12.62
N SER A 395 1.26 22.94 13.77
CA SER A 395 2.66 23.08 14.13
C SER A 395 3.22 21.81 14.76
N PHE A 396 4.52 21.58 14.59
CA PHE A 396 5.20 20.44 15.16
C PHE A 396 6.68 20.76 15.45
N SER A 397 7.17 20.28 16.58
CA SER A 397 8.58 20.41 16.97
C SER A 397 9.19 19.03 17.11
N LEU A 398 10.44 18.89 16.66
CA LEU A 398 11.23 17.68 16.88
C LEU A 398 11.66 17.56 18.35
N GLU A 399 11.71 16.34 18.84
CA GLU A 399 12.35 15.99 20.11
C GLU A 399 13.87 15.80 19.90
N ALA A 400 14.65 15.80 20.99
CA ALA A 400 16.11 15.89 20.92
C ALA A 400 16.80 14.72 20.19
N ASP A 401 16.13 13.59 20.07
CA ASP A 401 16.60 12.36 19.42
C ASP A 401 15.96 12.12 18.04
N GLU A 402 15.19 13.07 17.52
CA GLU A 402 14.57 13.01 16.20
C GLU A 402 15.29 13.97 15.21
N ASN A 403 15.47 13.53 13.97
CA ASN A 403 16.11 14.34 12.93
C ASN A 403 15.45 14.21 11.54
N GLN A 404 14.37 13.44 11.45
CA GLN A 404 13.56 13.32 10.25
C GLN A 404 12.17 13.87 10.55
N LEU A 405 11.64 14.70 9.66
CA LEU A 405 10.30 15.24 9.74
C LEU A 405 9.61 15.11 8.38
N TYR A 406 8.38 14.66 8.39
CA TYR A 406 7.54 14.54 7.20
C TYR A 406 6.19 15.18 7.46
N LEU A 407 5.62 15.83 6.45
CA LEU A 407 4.19 16.06 6.35
C LEU A 407 3.59 14.96 5.46
N VAL A 408 2.60 14.25 5.99
CA VAL A 408 1.83 13.26 5.24
C VAL A 408 0.45 13.82 4.97
N VAL A 409 -0.02 13.74 3.73
CA VAL A 409 -1.34 14.23 3.31
C VAL A 409 -2.03 13.15 2.50
N MET A 410 -3.20 12.71 2.92
CA MET A 410 -4.00 11.68 2.26
C MET A 410 -5.28 12.27 1.68
N GLY A 411 -5.63 11.88 0.46
CA GLY A 411 -6.95 12.15 -0.11
C GLY A 411 -8.00 11.34 0.66
N ALA A 412 -8.98 12.02 1.27
CA ALA A 412 -9.90 11.39 2.21
C ALA A 412 -11.34 11.83 1.93
N PRO A 413 -12.05 11.15 1.02
CA PRO A 413 -13.44 11.42 0.70
C PRO A 413 -14.30 11.63 1.95
N PHE A 414 -15.02 12.75 2.04
CA PHE A 414 -15.80 13.05 3.25
C PHE A 414 -17.12 12.27 3.32
N ASP A 415 -17.64 11.83 2.19
CA ASP A 415 -18.98 11.25 2.02
C ASP A 415 -18.94 9.72 1.89
N GLN A 416 -18.22 9.19 0.90
CA GLN A 416 -18.18 7.76 0.59
C GLN A 416 -16.94 7.36 -0.22
N ILE A 417 -16.73 6.04 -0.36
CA ILE A 417 -15.78 5.51 -1.33
C ILE A 417 -16.34 5.75 -2.74
N ALA A 418 -15.60 6.45 -3.59
CA ALA A 418 -16.01 6.86 -4.93
C ALA A 418 -15.64 5.83 -6.02
N THR A 419 -14.62 4.99 -5.79
CA THR A 419 -14.20 3.94 -6.70
C THR A 419 -15.33 2.97 -7.06
N ASN A 420 -15.55 2.76 -8.35
CA ASN A 420 -16.54 1.88 -8.96
C ASN A 420 -16.10 1.44 -10.38
N ASN A 421 -16.96 0.72 -11.10
CA ASN A 421 -16.66 0.15 -12.42
C ASN A 421 -16.52 1.15 -13.58
N THR A 422 -16.60 2.47 -13.32
CA THR A 422 -16.40 3.53 -14.32
C THR A 422 -15.15 4.38 -14.07
N ASN A 423 -14.51 4.17 -12.92
CA ASN A 423 -13.34 4.92 -12.47
C ASN A 423 -12.40 4.07 -11.60
N ASP A 424 -12.38 2.76 -11.82
CA ASP A 424 -11.35 1.91 -11.25
C ASP A 424 -10.06 2.01 -12.07
N THR A 425 -9.05 1.28 -11.61
CA THR A 425 -7.69 1.29 -12.16
C THR A 425 -7.60 1.11 -13.68
N TRP A 426 -8.59 0.49 -14.34
CA TRP A 426 -8.59 0.30 -15.79
C TRP A 426 -8.87 1.58 -16.59
N PHE A 427 -9.42 2.61 -15.93
CA PHE A 427 -9.73 3.89 -16.55
C PHE A 427 -8.62 4.93 -16.39
N GLY A 428 -7.74 4.73 -15.41
CA GLY A 428 -6.55 5.54 -15.18
C GLY A 428 -6.83 6.98 -14.75
N TYR A 429 -5.77 7.79 -14.81
CA TYR A 429 -5.68 9.15 -14.30
C TYR A 429 -6.91 10.04 -14.57
N PRO A 430 -7.49 10.11 -15.80
CA PRO A 430 -8.57 11.05 -16.09
C PRO A 430 -9.85 10.73 -15.32
N LYS A 431 -10.02 9.50 -14.84
CA LYS A 431 -11.24 9.06 -14.14
C LYS A 431 -11.09 8.98 -12.63
N HIS A 432 -9.87 9.09 -12.11
CA HIS A 432 -9.63 9.07 -10.67
C HIS A 432 -9.70 10.46 -10.06
N PHE A 433 -10.46 10.58 -8.97
CA PHE A 433 -10.57 11.83 -8.22
C PHE A 433 -9.28 12.11 -7.46
N ARG A 434 -8.69 13.29 -7.72
CA ARG A 434 -7.50 13.80 -7.03
C ARG A 434 -7.83 14.92 -6.04
N PHE A 435 -7.02 15.05 -4.99
CA PHE A 435 -7.30 15.92 -3.85
C PHE A 435 -6.22 17.01 -3.68
N PRO A 436 -6.16 18.03 -4.57
CA PRO A 436 -5.12 19.05 -4.57
C PRO A 436 -5.25 20.05 -3.40
N TYR A 437 -4.12 20.60 -2.97
CA TYR A 437 -4.04 21.53 -1.84
C TYR A 437 -2.83 22.46 -1.95
N GLU A 438 -2.85 23.50 -1.14
CA GLU A 438 -1.76 24.45 -0.98
C GLU A 438 -1.25 24.52 0.46
N LEU A 439 0.03 24.85 0.59
CA LEU A 439 0.75 25.01 1.84
C LEU A 439 1.43 26.37 1.93
N THR A 440 1.47 26.94 3.14
CA THR A 440 2.50 27.92 3.51
C THR A 440 3.29 27.37 4.68
N ILE A 441 4.61 27.30 4.53
CA ILE A 441 5.50 26.61 5.47
C ILE A 441 6.44 27.63 6.13
N SER A 442 6.58 27.55 7.44
CA SER A 442 7.53 28.36 8.21
C SER A 442 8.35 27.46 9.14
N GLY A 443 9.63 27.79 9.30
CA GLY A 443 10.56 27.02 10.14
C GLY A 443 11.10 25.76 9.48
N ALA A 444 10.81 25.53 8.21
CA ALA A 444 11.35 24.47 7.37
C ALA A 444 11.17 24.80 5.88
N VAL A 445 11.91 24.08 5.03
CA VAL A 445 11.65 23.99 3.60
C VAL A 445 11.31 22.54 3.20
N PRO A 446 10.43 22.32 2.20
CA PRO A 446 10.12 20.98 1.72
C PRO A 446 11.22 20.43 0.80
N GLU A 447 11.20 19.11 0.57
CA GLU A 447 12.08 18.42 -0.39
C GLU A 447 12.16 19.15 -1.74
N GLY A 448 13.39 19.29 -2.23
CA GLY A 448 13.73 20.05 -3.44
C GLY A 448 14.06 21.53 -3.21
N TYR A 449 13.86 22.05 -1.99
CA TYR A 449 14.13 23.45 -1.64
C TYR A 449 15.14 23.64 -0.48
N GLN A 450 15.67 22.56 0.08
CA GLN A 450 16.84 22.60 0.95
C GLN A 450 18.09 23.10 0.20
N ASP A 451 19.21 23.24 0.91
CA ASP A 451 20.50 23.49 0.28
C ASP A 451 20.72 22.49 -0.88
N PRO A 452 20.92 22.97 -2.12
CA PRO A 452 21.14 22.10 -3.26
C PRO A 452 22.26 21.09 -3.05
N ALA A 453 23.28 21.40 -2.25
CA ALA A 453 24.34 20.45 -1.89
C ALA A 453 23.80 19.23 -1.13
N ALA A 454 22.79 19.42 -0.28
CA ALA A 454 22.15 18.37 0.53
C ALA A 454 21.04 17.59 -0.23
N PHE A 455 20.55 18.10 -1.36
CA PHE A 455 19.55 17.41 -2.17
C PHE A 455 20.16 16.16 -2.85
N ARG A 456 19.50 14.99 -2.67
CA ARG A 456 19.85 13.68 -3.24
C ARG A 456 21.36 13.38 -3.29
N THR A 457 22.07 13.60 -2.18
CA THR A 457 23.53 13.45 -2.09
C THR A 457 24.03 12.06 -2.48
N GLN A 458 23.21 11.03 -2.29
CA GLN A 458 23.54 9.65 -2.65
C GLN A 458 23.75 9.44 -4.16
N LEU A 459 23.23 10.33 -5.01
CA LEU A 459 23.40 10.28 -6.46
C LEU A 459 24.61 11.11 -6.94
N LYS A 460 25.26 11.86 -6.04
CA LYS A 460 26.38 12.74 -6.38
C LYS A 460 27.70 12.02 -6.17
N SER A 461 28.25 11.50 -7.26
CA SER A 461 29.59 10.90 -7.27
C SER A 461 30.40 11.45 -8.44
N ASP A 462 31.69 11.71 -8.20
CA ASP A 462 32.68 12.12 -9.22
C ASP A 462 32.16 13.19 -10.20
N GLY A 463 31.87 14.39 -9.70
CA GLY A 463 31.23 15.45 -10.48
C GLY A 463 31.55 16.85 -9.99
N HIS A 464 30.93 17.85 -10.63
CA HIS A 464 31.10 19.27 -10.36
C HIS A 464 29.79 20.03 -10.60
N LEU A 465 29.75 21.31 -10.22
CA LEU A 465 28.59 22.18 -10.49
C LEU A 465 28.72 22.83 -11.87
N HIS A 466 27.65 22.83 -12.65
CA HIS A 466 27.62 23.49 -13.96
C HIS A 466 27.71 25.02 -13.80
N PRO A 467 28.55 25.74 -14.58
CA PRO A 467 28.72 27.19 -14.44
C PRO A 467 27.45 27.99 -14.75
N ASN A 468 26.57 27.43 -15.60
CA ASN A 468 25.28 28.04 -15.92
C ASN A 468 24.16 27.30 -15.15
N GLY A 469 23.76 27.88 -14.02
CA GLY A 469 22.65 27.41 -13.17
C GLY A 469 23.04 26.70 -11.88
N GLY A 470 24.25 26.10 -11.80
CA GLY A 470 24.78 25.52 -10.57
C GLY A 470 24.31 24.11 -10.23
N GLY A 471 23.63 23.40 -11.13
CA GLY A 471 23.25 22.00 -10.95
C GLY A 471 24.42 21.01 -11.01
N TRP A 472 24.20 19.79 -10.53
CA TRP A 472 25.24 18.75 -10.46
C TRP A 472 25.46 18.06 -11.82
N VAL A 473 26.71 17.94 -12.23
CA VAL A 473 27.12 17.24 -13.46
C VAL A 473 28.21 16.23 -13.12
N GLN A 474 27.97 14.96 -13.43
CA GLN A 474 28.98 13.91 -13.30
C GLN A 474 30.10 14.13 -14.33
N ASN A 475 31.36 13.85 -13.96
CA ASN A 475 32.54 14.13 -14.79
C ASN A 475 32.58 13.33 -16.10
N SER A 476 31.84 12.23 -16.18
CA SER A 476 31.65 11.45 -17.42
C SER A 476 30.69 12.10 -18.42
N ALA A 477 29.86 13.06 -17.99
CA ALA A 477 28.93 13.76 -18.86
C ALA A 477 29.59 14.94 -19.58
N LEU A 478 29.16 15.20 -20.82
CA LEU A 478 29.60 16.33 -21.63
C LEU A 478 28.46 17.33 -21.75
N VAL A 479 28.53 18.45 -21.02
CA VAL A 479 27.49 19.47 -20.98
C VAL A 479 28.06 20.80 -21.48
N ALA A 480 27.45 21.39 -22.50
CA ALA A 480 27.90 22.65 -23.07
C ALA A 480 27.58 23.85 -22.16
N ASN A 481 28.45 24.89 -22.16
CA ASN A 481 28.25 26.10 -21.35
C ASN A 481 26.94 26.86 -21.63
N SER A 482 26.35 26.68 -22.81
CA SER A 482 25.06 27.28 -23.20
C SER A 482 23.86 26.63 -22.50
N VAL A 483 23.99 25.37 -22.09
CA VAL A 483 22.95 24.62 -21.37
C VAL A 483 22.74 25.24 -19.99
N TYR A 484 21.49 25.35 -19.55
CA TYR A 484 21.17 25.73 -18.17
C TYR A 484 20.85 24.47 -17.35
N VAL A 485 21.56 24.27 -16.23
CA VAL A 485 21.30 23.19 -15.29
C VAL A 485 20.98 23.80 -13.93
N GLY A 486 19.71 23.73 -13.52
CA GLY A 486 19.21 24.34 -12.28
C GLY A 486 19.88 23.77 -11.03
N PRO A 487 19.90 24.50 -9.89
CA PRO A 487 20.71 24.12 -8.73
C PRO A 487 20.45 22.72 -8.16
N ALA A 488 19.20 22.26 -8.19
CA ALA A 488 18.81 20.93 -7.70
C ALA A 488 18.69 19.88 -8.83
N ALA A 489 18.94 20.26 -10.08
CA ALA A 489 18.95 19.34 -11.21
C ALA A 489 20.26 18.55 -11.28
N MET A 490 20.20 17.35 -11.87
CA MET A 490 21.34 16.43 -11.95
C MET A 490 21.50 15.85 -13.35
N ILE A 491 22.73 15.90 -13.87
CA ILE A 491 23.15 15.24 -15.09
C ILE A 491 24.16 14.15 -14.74
N LEU A 492 23.84 12.91 -15.06
CA LEU A 492 24.58 11.71 -14.66
C LEU A 492 24.97 10.85 -15.88
N GLY A 493 25.85 9.89 -15.63
CA GLY A 493 26.34 8.93 -16.63
C GLY A 493 27.12 9.59 -17.75
N ASN A 494 27.02 9.04 -18.95
CA ASN A 494 27.68 9.51 -20.17
C ASN A 494 26.76 10.44 -20.98
N SER A 495 25.93 11.23 -20.31
CA SER A 495 25.01 12.17 -20.96
C SER A 495 25.77 13.18 -21.81
N VAL A 496 25.22 13.52 -22.99
CA VAL A 496 25.77 14.53 -23.91
C VAL A 496 24.70 15.58 -24.16
N ILE A 497 24.91 16.81 -23.69
CA ILE A 497 23.90 17.86 -23.68
C ILE A 497 24.46 19.13 -24.32
N ASN A 498 23.84 19.56 -25.42
CA ASN A 498 24.24 20.72 -26.23
C ASN A 498 23.07 21.69 -26.47
N GLY A 499 23.30 22.71 -27.29
CA GLY A 499 22.29 23.71 -27.66
C GLY A 499 21.92 24.64 -26.52
N ASP A 500 20.65 25.06 -26.50
CA ASP A 500 20.03 25.94 -25.50
C ASP A 500 19.10 25.16 -24.56
N ALA A 501 19.38 23.86 -24.39
CA ALA A 501 18.60 22.97 -23.54
C ALA A 501 18.59 23.46 -22.09
N ARG A 502 17.45 23.26 -21.40
CA ARG A 502 17.32 23.62 -19.98
C ARG A 502 16.79 22.47 -19.15
N ILE A 503 17.52 22.17 -18.10
CA ILE A 503 17.23 21.14 -17.11
C ILE A 503 17.00 21.87 -15.79
N GLU A 504 15.76 21.92 -15.32
CA GLU A 504 15.33 22.83 -14.26
C GLU A 504 14.71 22.09 -13.07
N ASN A 505 14.51 22.82 -11.96
CA ASN A 505 13.95 22.29 -10.72
C ASN A 505 14.77 21.11 -10.18
N THR A 506 14.14 19.95 -10.04
CA THR A 506 14.71 18.70 -9.49
C THR A 506 14.89 17.62 -10.56
N ALA A 507 14.84 18.02 -11.83
CA ALA A 507 14.94 17.11 -12.96
C ALA A 507 16.27 16.34 -12.99
N LEU A 508 16.20 15.09 -13.46
CA LEU A 508 17.35 14.19 -13.55
C LEU A 508 17.51 13.65 -14.96
N VAL A 509 18.75 13.66 -15.47
CA VAL A 509 19.11 13.09 -16.78
C VAL A 509 20.24 12.08 -16.57
N LEU A 510 20.09 10.87 -17.13
CA LEU A 510 21.10 9.81 -17.09
C LEU A 510 21.32 9.23 -18.50
N ASP A 511 22.58 9.15 -18.94
CA ASP A 511 23.00 8.50 -20.19
C ASP A 511 22.23 8.94 -21.45
N ALA A 512 21.72 10.18 -21.50
CA ALA A 512 20.90 10.68 -22.61
C ALA A 512 21.64 11.65 -23.54
N SER A 513 21.23 11.70 -24.80
CA SER A 513 21.68 12.69 -25.79
C SER A 513 20.63 13.78 -25.95
N ILE A 514 20.97 15.03 -25.66
CA ILE A 514 20.05 16.17 -25.71
C ILE A 514 20.67 17.30 -26.54
N ASP A 515 19.92 17.82 -27.50
CA ASP A 515 20.34 18.93 -28.36
C ASP A 515 19.19 19.90 -28.69
N GLY A 516 19.52 21.14 -29.06
CA GLY A 516 18.53 22.17 -29.40
C GLY A 516 17.92 22.86 -28.18
N ASN A 517 16.59 23.08 -28.17
CA ASN A 517 15.85 23.86 -27.19
C ASN A 517 15.07 23.00 -26.17
N VAL A 518 15.45 21.73 -26.00
CA VAL A 518 14.76 20.75 -25.15
C VAL A 518 14.62 21.25 -23.71
N ARG A 519 13.48 20.94 -23.08
CA ARG A 519 13.16 21.32 -21.70
C ARG A 519 12.85 20.09 -20.85
N ILE A 520 13.70 19.84 -19.85
CA ILE A 520 13.46 18.81 -18.83
C ILE A 520 13.19 19.53 -17.51
N LEU A 521 11.95 19.47 -17.02
CA LEU A 521 11.43 20.37 -15.98
C LEU A 521 10.88 19.61 -14.77
N ASP A 522 10.59 20.37 -13.70
CA ASP A 522 9.96 19.86 -12.47
C ASP A 522 10.76 18.71 -11.80
N ASN A 523 10.18 17.53 -11.66
CA ASN A 523 10.83 16.32 -11.13
C ASN A 523 10.85 15.21 -12.20
N ALA A 524 10.84 15.59 -13.48
CA ALA A 524 10.94 14.67 -14.60
C ALA A 524 12.30 13.98 -14.62
N PHE A 525 12.32 12.76 -15.16
CA PHE A 525 13.53 11.96 -15.17
C PHE A 525 13.67 11.17 -16.46
N VAL A 526 14.81 11.39 -17.09
CA VAL A 526 15.12 10.94 -18.45
C VAL A 526 16.33 10.01 -18.38
N ILE A 527 16.17 8.79 -18.89
CA ILE A 527 17.21 7.76 -18.92
C ILE A 527 17.42 7.30 -20.35
N ARG A 528 18.63 7.45 -20.90
CA ARG A 528 18.94 7.06 -22.29
C ARG A 528 18.04 7.76 -23.33
N GLY A 529 18.29 7.48 -24.61
CA GLY A 529 17.51 8.05 -25.71
C GLY A 529 18.07 9.37 -26.25
N THR A 530 17.35 9.93 -27.22
CA THR A 530 17.76 11.13 -27.97
C THR A 530 16.62 12.16 -27.98
N TYR A 531 16.90 13.36 -27.51
CA TYR A 531 15.90 14.43 -27.36
C TYR A 531 16.40 15.66 -28.12
N THR A 532 15.60 16.15 -29.07
CA THR A 532 15.99 17.24 -29.98
C THR A 532 14.87 18.26 -30.18
N GLY A 533 15.16 19.34 -30.92
CA GLY A 533 14.15 20.33 -31.29
C GLY A 533 13.66 21.12 -30.07
N ASN A 534 12.35 21.09 -29.81
CA ASN A 534 11.72 21.75 -28.65
C ASN A 534 10.94 20.75 -27.80
N ALA A 535 11.36 19.48 -27.78
CA ALA A 535 10.73 18.46 -26.95
C ALA A 535 10.70 18.86 -25.46
N ILE A 536 9.62 18.50 -24.76
CA ILE A 536 9.41 18.84 -23.36
C ILE A 536 9.13 17.57 -22.56
N VAL A 537 9.89 17.38 -21.47
CA VAL A 537 9.59 16.40 -20.43
C VAL A 537 9.38 17.14 -19.11
N ARG A 538 8.22 16.98 -18.46
CA ARG A 538 7.84 17.77 -17.26
C ARG A 538 7.04 16.98 -16.23
N GLY A 539 6.68 17.60 -15.10
CA GLY A 539 5.98 16.96 -14.00
C GLY A 539 6.87 15.92 -13.28
N GLN A 540 6.35 14.70 -13.14
CA GLN A 540 7.06 13.51 -12.66
C GLN A 540 7.08 12.43 -13.74
N ALA A 541 7.14 12.85 -15.02
CA ALA A 541 7.23 11.93 -16.14
C ALA A 541 8.53 11.12 -16.12
N PHE A 542 8.42 9.85 -16.49
CA PHE A 542 9.54 8.96 -16.74
C PHE A 542 9.69 8.67 -18.23
N VAL A 543 10.85 8.96 -18.78
CA VAL A 543 11.14 8.66 -20.18
C VAL A 543 12.43 7.86 -20.26
N GLU A 544 12.34 6.64 -20.81
CA GLU A 544 13.47 5.74 -20.93
C GLU A 544 13.69 5.29 -22.38
N ASN A 545 14.91 5.50 -22.88
CA ASN A 545 15.36 5.06 -24.20
C ASN A 545 14.42 5.48 -25.35
N CYS A 546 13.86 6.70 -25.29
CA CYS A 546 12.96 7.22 -26.31
C CYS A 546 13.68 8.16 -27.28
N THR A 547 13.10 8.32 -28.47
CA THR A 547 13.46 9.44 -29.37
C THR A 547 12.38 10.49 -29.27
N MET A 548 12.73 11.73 -28.93
CA MET A 548 11.79 12.85 -28.89
C MET A 548 12.27 14.03 -29.74
N SER A 549 11.39 14.60 -30.57
CA SER A 549 11.70 15.78 -31.38
C SER A 549 10.51 16.74 -31.53
N ASP A 550 10.72 17.82 -32.28
CA ASP A 550 9.72 18.85 -32.59
C ASP A 550 9.09 19.50 -31.35
N GLN A 551 7.78 19.34 -31.13
CA GLN A 551 7.02 19.85 -29.98
C GLN A 551 6.46 18.70 -29.12
N ALA A 552 7.00 17.50 -29.24
CA ALA A 552 6.55 16.36 -28.46
C ALA A 552 6.65 16.64 -26.96
N LEU A 553 5.59 16.31 -26.22
CA LEU A 553 5.49 16.54 -24.79
C LEU A 553 5.21 15.23 -24.06
N VAL A 554 6.02 14.92 -23.04
CA VAL A 554 5.70 13.92 -22.02
C VAL A 554 5.63 14.61 -20.66
N GLY A 555 4.51 14.46 -19.95
CA GLY A 555 4.24 15.21 -18.73
C GLY A 555 3.49 14.43 -17.66
N MET A 556 3.06 15.15 -16.63
CA MET A 556 2.30 14.60 -15.50
C MET A 556 3.04 13.43 -14.84
N ARG A 557 2.52 12.21 -14.86
CA ARG A 557 3.16 10.99 -14.31
C ARG A 557 3.33 9.90 -15.37
N ALA A 558 3.29 10.27 -16.66
CA ALA A 558 3.42 9.33 -17.74
C ALA A 558 4.78 8.61 -17.70
N LYS A 559 4.78 7.33 -18.08
CA LYS A 559 5.96 6.49 -18.22
C LYS A 559 6.05 5.96 -19.64
N VAL A 560 7.07 6.39 -20.36
CA VAL A 560 7.29 6.08 -21.78
C VAL A 560 8.62 5.37 -21.94
N TYR A 561 8.62 4.23 -22.59
CA TYR A 561 9.80 3.37 -22.76
C TYR A 561 9.98 2.99 -24.23
N ASN A 562 11.20 3.12 -24.74
CA ASN A 562 11.59 2.60 -26.06
C ASN A 562 10.67 3.06 -27.20
N TYR A 563 10.24 4.33 -27.19
CA TYR A 563 9.21 4.84 -28.09
C TYR A 563 9.69 6.10 -28.83
N ASP A 564 9.27 6.28 -30.08
CA ASP A 564 9.55 7.47 -30.89
C ASP A 564 8.36 8.45 -30.84
N LEU A 565 8.59 9.66 -30.35
CA LEU A 565 7.57 10.71 -30.20
C LEU A 565 8.02 12.00 -30.89
N TYR A 566 7.26 12.49 -31.87
CA TYR A 566 7.61 13.69 -32.63
C TYR A 566 6.38 14.54 -32.95
N GLY A 567 6.51 15.58 -33.77
CA GLY A 567 5.40 16.46 -34.10
C GLY A 567 4.81 17.18 -32.88
N THR A 568 3.53 16.96 -32.60
CA THR A 568 2.74 17.70 -31.58
C THR A 568 2.08 16.80 -30.54
N ILE A 569 2.55 15.55 -30.44
CA ILE A 569 2.06 14.56 -29.47
C ILE A 569 2.19 15.07 -28.03
N GLU A 570 1.15 14.83 -27.22
CA GLU A 570 1.18 15.00 -25.77
C GLU A 570 0.81 13.69 -25.07
N VAL A 571 1.72 13.19 -24.23
CA VAL A 571 1.52 12.02 -23.38
C VAL A 571 1.58 12.46 -21.92
N GLY A 572 0.54 12.18 -21.15
CA GLY A 572 0.42 12.63 -19.77
C GLY A 572 -0.40 11.66 -18.91
N GLY A 573 -1.07 12.20 -17.90
CA GLY A 573 -1.78 11.42 -16.89
C GLY A 573 -0.86 10.39 -16.23
N ASP A 574 -1.27 9.13 -16.26
CA ASP A 574 -0.54 7.97 -15.78
C ASP A 574 -0.32 6.93 -16.89
N VAL A 575 -0.27 7.38 -18.16
CA VAL A 575 0.02 6.53 -19.32
C VAL A 575 1.28 5.70 -19.07
N LEU A 576 1.23 4.42 -19.43
CA LEU A 576 2.36 3.50 -19.37
C LEU A 576 2.51 2.79 -20.72
N VAL A 577 3.44 3.25 -21.54
CA VAL A 577 3.64 2.74 -22.90
C VAL A 577 5.07 2.26 -23.12
N TYR A 578 5.20 1.08 -23.73
CA TYR A 578 6.46 0.45 -24.11
C TYR A 578 6.27 -0.31 -25.41
N ASN A 579 7.06 0.01 -26.43
CA ASN A 579 7.20 -0.82 -27.63
C ASN A 579 8.35 -0.28 -28.50
N GLU A 580 9.35 -1.11 -28.81
CA GLU A 580 10.53 -0.73 -29.62
C GLU A 580 10.20 -0.26 -31.05
N ASP A 581 9.05 -0.70 -31.60
CA ASP A 581 8.55 -0.25 -32.91
C ASP A 581 7.55 0.91 -32.78
N GLY A 582 7.34 1.40 -31.56
CA GLY A 582 6.34 2.40 -31.22
C GLY A 582 6.72 3.79 -31.72
N SER A 583 5.82 4.41 -32.48
CA SER A 583 6.05 5.71 -33.10
C SER A 583 4.76 6.52 -33.14
N CYS A 584 4.80 7.80 -32.72
CA CYS A 584 3.61 8.67 -32.70
C CYS A 584 3.95 10.16 -32.86
N ASP A 585 3.16 10.87 -33.65
CA ASP A 585 3.46 12.27 -34.02
C ASP A 585 2.37 13.29 -33.64
N ASN A 586 1.21 12.82 -33.14
CA ASN A 586 0.07 13.67 -32.89
C ASN A 586 -0.92 13.09 -31.87
N GLY A 587 -1.75 13.97 -31.31
CA GLY A 587 -2.83 13.64 -30.38
C GLY A 587 -2.45 13.89 -28.91
N VAL A 588 -3.43 13.74 -28.03
CA VAL A 588 -3.29 13.89 -26.58
C VAL A 588 -3.72 12.59 -25.91
N TYR A 589 -2.91 12.06 -24.99
CA TYR A 589 -3.17 10.78 -24.33
C TYR A 589 -2.92 10.90 -22.82
N TYR A 590 -3.98 10.77 -22.04
CA TYR A 590 -3.90 10.77 -20.57
C TYR A 590 -4.42 9.49 -19.92
N ARG A 591 -5.06 8.61 -20.71
CA ARG A 591 -5.55 7.33 -20.19
C ARG A 591 -4.43 6.33 -20.08
N LEU A 592 -4.51 5.50 -19.07
CA LEU A 592 -3.69 4.32 -18.96
C LEU A 592 -3.81 3.44 -20.22
N THR A 593 -2.66 3.10 -20.81
CA THR A 593 -2.53 2.10 -21.85
C THR A 593 -2.30 0.73 -21.23
N ASN A 594 -2.88 -0.33 -21.81
CA ASN A 594 -2.63 -1.68 -21.30
C ASN A 594 -1.21 -2.12 -21.70
N TYR A 595 -0.25 -1.85 -20.81
CA TYR A 595 1.17 -2.15 -20.97
C TYR A 595 1.42 -3.59 -21.45
N TYR A 596 0.69 -4.57 -20.89
CA TYR A 596 0.87 -5.98 -21.22
C TYR A 596 0.38 -6.36 -22.63
N ASP A 597 -0.47 -5.53 -23.23
CA ASP A 597 -0.96 -5.77 -24.60
C ASP A 597 0.05 -5.31 -25.67
N ASN A 598 1.17 -4.69 -25.28
CA ASN A 598 2.18 -4.12 -26.18
C ASN A 598 1.56 -3.18 -27.25
N LYS A 599 0.49 -2.48 -26.88
CA LYS A 599 -0.29 -1.63 -27.79
C LYS A 599 0.42 -0.31 -28.04
N PHE A 600 0.41 0.12 -29.30
CA PHE A 600 0.80 1.47 -29.70
C PHE A 600 -0.22 2.51 -29.24
N LEU A 601 0.25 3.75 -29.06
CA LEU A 601 -0.63 4.91 -29.05
C LEU A 601 -1.37 5.00 -30.39
N GLU A 602 -2.64 5.41 -30.37
CA GLU A 602 -3.48 5.38 -31.57
C GLU A 602 -3.07 6.41 -32.64
N CYS A 603 -2.35 7.46 -32.26
CA CYS A 603 -1.90 8.56 -33.10
C CYS A 603 -3.00 9.16 -33.99
N ASP A 604 -4.21 9.27 -33.42
CA ASP A 604 -5.46 9.56 -34.13
C ASP A 604 -5.87 11.05 -34.10
N GLY A 605 -4.99 11.91 -33.61
CA GLY A 605 -5.21 13.35 -33.55
C GLY A 605 -6.21 13.78 -32.48
N ARG A 606 -6.59 12.89 -31.55
CA ARG A 606 -7.54 13.25 -30.49
C ARG A 606 -7.03 14.41 -29.64
N SER A 607 -7.96 15.28 -29.22
CA SER A 607 -7.65 16.44 -28.38
C SER A 607 -7.73 16.10 -26.88
N ALA A 608 -7.32 17.05 -26.05
CA ALA A 608 -7.52 16.99 -24.59
C ALA A 608 -9.00 16.85 -24.18
N GLU A 609 -9.94 17.30 -25.03
CA GLU A 609 -11.40 17.21 -24.79
C GLU A 609 -12.00 15.85 -25.17
N HIS A 610 -11.20 14.94 -25.75
CA HIS A 610 -11.66 13.60 -26.06
C HIS A 610 -12.21 12.91 -24.79
N PRO A 611 -13.32 12.15 -24.84
CA PRO A 611 -13.93 11.53 -23.66
C PRO A 611 -12.96 10.72 -22.80
N ASP A 612 -11.99 10.04 -23.43
CA ASP A 612 -10.94 9.28 -22.74
C ASP A 612 -9.98 10.18 -21.92
N ASN A 613 -9.73 11.41 -22.37
CA ASN A 613 -8.83 12.36 -21.72
C ASN A 613 -9.56 13.29 -20.75
N LYS A 614 -10.89 13.34 -20.81
CA LYS A 614 -11.70 14.23 -19.98
C LYS A 614 -11.51 13.89 -18.50
N ASP A 615 -10.93 14.84 -17.79
CA ASP A 615 -10.66 14.75 -16.36
C ASP A 615 -11.96 14.86 -15.54
N VAL A 616 -12.10 14.03 -14.50
CA VAL A 616 -13.21 14.08 -13.52
C VAL A 616 -13.07 15.22 -12.52
N ASN A 617 -11.86 15.74 -12.35
CA ASN A 617 -11.58 16.91 -11.52
C ASN A 617 -11.89 18.21 -12.28
N ASN A 618 -12.48 19.17 -11.58
CA ASN A 618 -12.67 20.52 -12.07
C ASN A 618 -11.35 21.30 -12.06
N LEU A 619 -11.25 22.29 -12.96
CA LEU A 619 -10.22 23.31 -12.88
C LEU A 619 -10.40 24.17 -11.62
N TYR A 620 -9.29 24.58 -11.03
CA TYR A 620 -9.24 25.49 -9.88
C TYR A 620 -8.14 26.55 -10.10
N ALA A 621 -8.16 27.59 -9.27
CA ALA A 621 -7.15 28.65 -9.29
C ALA A 621 -6.42 28.70 -7.94
N LEU A 622 -5.15 29.10 -7.97
CA LEU A 622 -4.36 29.36 -6.77
C LEU A 622 -5.07 30.36 -5.86
N PHE A 623 -5.03 30.12 -4.55
CA PHE A 623 -5.60 31.02 -3.55
C PHE A 623 -4.87 32.40 -3.55
N PRO A 624 -5.49 33.47 -3.04
CA PRO A 624 -4.77 34.72 -2.81
C PRO A 624 -3.75 34.60 -1.67
N ASP A 625 -2.64 35.35 -1.74
CA ASP A 625 -1.61 35.37 -0.67
C ASP A 625 -2.19 35.71 0.71
N SER A 626 -3.21 36.57 0.77
CA SER A 626 -3.90 36.92 2.02
C SER A 626 -4.63 35.74 2.65
N THR A 627 -5.08 34.76 1.86
CA THR A 627 -5.77 33.55 2.34
C THR A 627 -4.78 32.52 2.87
N MET A 628 -3.57 32.49 2.29
CA MET A 628 -2.51 31.55 2.67
C MET A 628 -1.53 32.12 3.70
N ALA A 629 -1.67 33.40 4.08
CA ALA A 629 -0.86 34.01 5.12
C ALA A 629 -0.98 33.27 6.46
N LEU A 630 0.16 33.01 7.09
CA LEU A 630 0.24 32.43 8.43
C LEU A 630 -0.24 33.46 9.47
N LEU A 631 -1.11 33.01 10.38
CA LEU A 631 -1.49 33.75 11.59
C LEU A 631 -0.58 33.39 12.76
N CYS A 632 -0.04 32.17 12.75
CA CYS A 632 0.88 31.63 13.72
C CYS A 632 2.35 31.96 13.43
N SER A 633 3.12 32.13 14.50
CA SER A 633 4.57 32.30 14.48
C SER A 633 5.20 31.70 15.74
N CYS A 634 6.52 31.53 15.77
CA CYS A 634 7.22 31.06 16.96
C CYS A 634 6.93 31.88 18.23
N ALA A 635 6.69 33.18 18.10
CA ALA A 635 6.38 34.05 19.23
C ALA A 635 4.95 33.86 19.78
N THR A 636 4.05 33.25 19.01
CA THR A 636 2.61 33.14 19.32
C THR A 636 2.16 31.70 19.58
N LEU A 637 3.01 30.70 19.33
CA LEU A 637 2.73 29.30 19.65
C LEU A 637 2.65 29.04 21.16
N PRO A 638 1.76 28.13 21.63
CA PRO A 638 0.74 27.41 20.85
C PRO A 638 -0.56 28.21 20.69
N ASN A 639 -0.62 29.44 21.24
CA ASN A 639 -1.84 30.23 21.44
C ASN A 639 -2.32 30.98 20.19
N CYS A 640 -1.76 30.66 19.03
CA CYS A 640 -1.96 31.42 17.81
C CYS A 640 -3.27 31.09 17.09
N GLN A 641 -4.37 30.74 17.79
CA GLN A 641 -5.72 30.86 17.23
C GLN A 641 -6.79 31.16 18.29
N ASN A 642 -7.44 32.32 18.15
CA ASN A 642 -8.82 32.53 18.63
C ASN A 642 -9.66 33.40 17.68
N THR A 643 -9.30 33.54 16.40
CA THR A 643 -10.07 34.34 15.43
C THR A 643 -9.98 33.81 14.00
N SER A 644 -10.54 32.62 13.73
CA SER A 644 -11.16 32.32 12.42
C SER A 644 -12.16 31.16 12.54
N THR A 645 -13.19 31.33 13.37
CA THR A 645 -14.43 30.54 13.28
C THR A 645 -15.61 31.46 13.04
N THR A 646 -15.75 31.96 11.81
CA THR A 646 -17.11 32.14 11.28
C THR A 646 -17.59 30.77 10.83
N GLY A 647 -18.30 30.09 11.74
CA GLY A 647 -19.30 29.11 11.35
C GLY A 647 -18.91 27.63 11.35
N GLN A 648 -18.07 27.15 12.27
CA GLN A 648 -18.18 25.76 12.74
C GLN A 648 -17.85 25.72 14.23
N THR A 649 -18.88 25.53 15.04
CA THR A 649 -18.74 25.17 16.45
C THR A 649 -17.95 23.87 16.53
N THR A 650 -16.69 23.95 16.93
CA THR A 650 -15.95 22.82 17.49
C THR A 650 -16.62 22.45 18.81
N ALA A 651 -17.67 21.63 18.73
CA ALA A 651 -18.14 20.90 19.89
C ALA A 651 -16.97 20.04 20.34
N SER A 652 -16.37 20.35 21.50
CA SER A 652 -15.46 19.44 22.17
C SER A 652 -16.22 18.13 22.41
N LYS A 653 -16.02 17.13 21.53
CA LYS A 653 -16.68 15.83 21.62
C LYS A 653 -16.36 15.25 22.99
N VAL A 654 -17.39 14.85 23.72
CA VAL A 654 -17.24 14.19 25.01
C VAL A 654 -16.66 12.81 24.76
N GLN A 655 -15.56 12.49 25.42
CA GLN A 655 -14.91 11.18 25.36
C GLN A 655 -15.02 10.47 26.71
N LEU A 656 -15.15 9.15 26.67
CA LEU A 656 -15.05 8.27 27.83
C LEU A 656 -13.67 7.60 27.84
N LYS A 657 -13.08 7.42 29.02
CA LYS A 657 -11.86 6.63 29.24
C LYS A 657 -12.09 5.65 30.38
N ALA A 658 -11.78 4.37 30.20
CA ALA A 658 -11.92 3.34 31.21
C ALA A 658 -10.54 2.87 31.68
N THR A 659 -10.24 2.96 32.98
CA THR A 659 -8.95 2.57 33.55
C THR A 659 -9.09 1.91 34.93
N PRO A 660 -8.43 0.79 35.22
CA PRO A 660 -7.73 -0.07 34.27
C PRO A 660 -8.72 -0.78 33.33
N ASN A 661 -8.28 -1.06 32.10
CA ASN A 661 -9.03 -1.83 31.12
C ASN A 661 -8.02 -2.72 30.36
N PRO A 662 -7.85 -4.00 30.73
CA PRO A 662 -8.79 -4.83 31.48
C PRO A 662 -8.97 -4.43 32.96
N ALA A 663 -10.20 -4.47 33.42
CA ALA A 663 -10.63 -4.22 34.78
C ALA A 663 -10.56 -5.50 35.63
N GLY A 664 -10.03 -5.39 36.85
CA GLY A 664 -10.11 -6.45 37.86
C GLY A 664 -11.44 -6.38 38.61
N ASN A 665 -11.42 -5.83 39.82
CA ASN A 665 -12.64 -5.65 40.63
C ASN A 665 -13.37 -4.34 40.36
N PHE A 666 -12.66 -3.31 39.90
CA PHE A 666 -13.18 -1.98 39.65
C PHE A 666 -12.62 -1.42 38.34
N VAL A 667 -13.42 -0.60 37.67
CA VAL A 667 -13.03 0.20 36.51
C VAL A 667 -13.43 1.64 36.74
N ASN A 668 -12.49 2.55 36.51
CA ASN A 668 -12.75 3.98 36.58
C ASN A 668 -13.08 4.50 35.18
N ILE A 669 -14.29 5.00 34.98
CA ILE A 669 -14.77 5.55 33.72
C ILE A 669 -14.76 7.08 33.84
N ARG A 670 -13.90 7.74 33.09
CA ARG A 670 -13.73 9.20 33.11
C ARG A 670 -14.33 9.85 31.86
N LEU A 671 -15.17 10.85 32.04
CA LEU A 671 -15.62 11.77 30.99
C LEU A 671 -14.56 12.86 30.76
N THR A 672 -14.29 13.21 29.52
CA THR A 672 -13.45 14.37 29.15
C THR A 672 -14.15 15.19 28.08
N GLY A 673 -14.26 16.51 28.28
CA GLY A 673 -14.95 17.44 27.37
C GLY A 673 -16.01 18.27 28.10
N ASN A 674 -16.72 19.15 27.38
CA ASN A 674 -17.81 19.95 27.96
C ASN A 674 -19.09 19.10 28.03
N TRP A 675 -19.46 18.63 29.23
CA TRP A 675 -20.64 17.80 29.45
C TRP A 675 -21.79 18.60 30.11
N PRO A 676 -23.01 18.62 29.52
CA PRO A 676 -24.12 19.39 30.04
C PRO A 676 -24.96 18.56 31.01
N GLY A 677 -24.58 18.44 32.29
CA GLY A 677 -25.53 17.90 33.28
C GLY A 677 -24.97 17.48 34.62
N ALA A 678 -25.76 17.74 35.66
CA ALA A 678 -25.49 17.34 37.04
C ALA A 678 -25.93 15.89 37.34
N GLU A 679 -27.04 15.39 36.77
CA GLU A 679 -27.51 14.01 36.98
C GLU A 679 -27.02 13.10 35.84
N GLN A 680 -26.34 12.00 36.18
CA GLN A 680 -25.72 11.10 35.21
C GLN A 680 -26.19 9.65 35.44
N THR A 681 -26.50 8.94 34.35
CA THR A 681 -26.89 7.53 34.38
C THR A 681 -25.83 6.69 33.70
N LEU A 682 -25.41 5.62 34.36
CA LEU A 682 -24.53 4.60 33.80
C LEU A 682 -25.30 3.28 33.68
N LEU A 683 -25.29 2.68 32.49
CA LEU A 683 -25.83 1.35 32.23
C LEU A 683 -24.71 0.46 31.69
N LEU A 684 -24.59 -0.75 32.21
CA LEU A 684 -23.62 -1.73 31.75
C LEU A 684 -24.34 -2.89 31.07
N PHE A 685 -23.87 -3.27 29.89
CA PHE A 685 -24.41 -4.37 29.09
C PHE A 685 -23.36 -5.46 28.89
N ASP A 686 -23.79 -6.72 28.86
CA ASP A 686 -22.94 -7.82 28.40
C ASP A 686 -22.78 -7.80 26.86
N ALA A 687 -21.92 -8.68 26.33
CA ALA A 687 -21.66 -8.79 24.90
C ALA A 687 -22.90 -9.16 24.04
N LEU A 688 -23.99 -9.62 24.66
CA LEU A 688 -25.27 -9.92 24.01
C LEU A 688 -26.27 -8.75 24.11
N GLY A 689 -25.86 -7.61 24.68
CA GLY A 689 -26.70 -6.43 24.83
C GLY A 689 -27.70 -6.52 25.99
N ARG A 690 -27.53 -7.46 26.93
CA ARG A 690 -28.40 -7.57 28.10
C ARG A 690 -27.88 -6.66 29.22
N PRO A 691 -28.73 -5.85 29.87
CA PRO A 691 -28.30 -4.99 30.97
C PRO A 691 -27.89 -5.86 32.16
N VAL A 692 -26.68 -5.63 32.67
CA VAL A 692 -26.12 -6.35 33.84
C VAL A 692 -26.01 -5.46 35.08
N GLN A 693 -25.93 -4.14 34.92
CA GLN A 693 -25.86 -3.17 36.02
C GLN A 693 -26.38 -1.80 35.57
N ALA A 694 -26.99 -1.06 36.49
CA ALA A 694 -27.47 0.31 36.27
C ALA A 694 -27.23 1.15 37.53
N GLU A 695 -26.66 2.33 37.38
CA GLU A 695 -26.38 3.26 38.46
C GLU A 695 -26.85 4.67 38.09
N ILE A 696 -27.58 5.32 39.01
CA ILE A 696 -27.91 6.74 38.94
C ILE A 696 -26.94 7.47 39.86
N LEU A 697 -26.22 8.45 39.32
CA LEU A 697 -25.15 9.15 40.02
C LEU A 697 -25.57 10.60 40.25
N ASP A 698 -25.61 11.00 41.52
CA ASP A 698 -25.86 12.37 41.97
C ASP A 698 -24.67 13.29 41.61
N SER A 699 -24.90 14.59 41.61
CA SER A 699 -24.06 15.60 40.96
C SER A 699 -22.58 15.66 41.37
N GLY A 700 -21.73 15.11 40.48
CA GLY A 700 -20.27 15.25 40.38
C GLY A 700 -19.49 13.95 40.64
N PRO A 701 -18.21 13.79 40.21
CA PRO A 701 -17.40 14.46 39.18
C PRO A 701 -17.37 13.68 37.84
N ASP A 702 -16.60 14.14 36.83
CA ASP A 702 -16.40 13.51 35.50
C ASP A 702 -15.71 12.12 35.54
N ASN A 703 -15.85 11.37 36.63
CA ASN A 703 -15.06 10.19 36.95
C ASN A 703 -15.84 9.20 37.82
N PHE A 704 -16.16 8.02 37.27
CA PHE A 704 -17.01 7.00 37.87
C PHE A 704 -16.23 5.75 38.22
N LEU A 705 -16.23 5.36 39.50
CA LEU A 705 -15.68 4.08 39.90
C LEU A 705 -16.77 3.01 39.87
N VAL A 706 -16.76 2.15 38.85
CA VAL A 706 -17.74 1.07 38.67
C VAL A 706 -17.20 -0.24 39.24
N ASN A 707 -17.96 -0.86 40.14
CA ASN A 707 -17.65 -2.19 40.69
C ASN A 707 -18.08 -3.27 39.70
N VAL A 708 -17.12 -4.05 39.18
CA VAL A 708 -17.33 -5.14 38.23
C VAL A 708 -16.98 -6.52 38.82
N SER A 709 -16.69 -6.61 40.12
CA SER A 709 -16.29 -7.85 40.80
C SER A 709 -17.32 -8.98 40.72
N GLY A 710 -18.60 -8.65 40.55
CA GLY A 710 -19.69 -9.61 40.39
C GLY A 710 -19.81 -10.20 38.97
N LEU A 711 -19.11 -9.64 37.98
CA LEU A 711 -19.24 -10.00 36.58
C LEU A 711 -18.25 -11.12 36.17
N PRO A 712 -18.66 -12.08 35.33
CA PRO A 712 -17.74 -13.02 34.69
C PRO A 712 -16.70 -12.31 33.82
N ALA A 713 -15.54 -12.94 33.62
CA ALA A 713 -14.54 -12.42 32.68
C ALA A 713 -15.15 -12.33 31.26
N GLY A 714 -14.94 -11.20 30.58
CA GLY A 714 -15.57 -10.95 29.28
C GLY A 714 -15.63 -9.48 28.89
N LEU A 715 -16.22 -9.22 27.72
CA LEU A 715 -16.44 -7.88 27.18
C LEU A 715 -17.81 -7.34 27.61
N TYR A 716 -17.80 -6.10 28.10
CA TYR A 716 -18.97 -5.33 28.49
C TYR A 716 -18.96 -3.97 27.81
N VAL A 717 -20.13 -3.35 27.67
CA VAL A 717 -20.29 -2.00 27.14
C VAL A 717 -20.97 -1.13 28.18
N ALA A 718 -20.30 -0.08 28.63
CA ALA A 718 -20.89 0.93 29.51
C ALA A 718 -21.45 2.07 28.67
N TRP A 719 -22.70 2.43 28.95
CA TRP A 719 -23.42 3.56 28.38
C TRP A 719 -23.56 4.62 29.46
N VAL A 720 -23.16 5.85 29.15
CA VAL A 720 -23.22 7.00 30.07
C VAL A 720 -24.02 8.13 29.41
N SER A 721 -25.00 8.69 30.11
CA SER A 721 -25.78 9.84 29.65
C SER A 721 -26.08 10.77 30.82
N ALA A 722 -26.02 12.08 30.56
CA ALA A 722 -26.62 13.08 31.43
C ALA A 722 -28.08 13.31 31.02
N LYS A 723 -28.91 13.74 31.97
CA LYS A 723 -30.30 14.12 31.70
C LYS A 723 -30.39 15.15 30.57
N GLY A 724 -30.90 14.73 29.41
CA GLY A 724 -31.02 15.57 28.21
C GLY A 724 -29.82 15.54 27.25
N ALA A 725 -28.79 14.73 27.52
CA ALA A 725 -27.60 14.54 26.67
C ALA A 725 -27.62 13.17 25.96
N PRO A 726 -27.04 13.06 24.75
CA PRO A 726 -26.94 11.78 24.03
C PRO A 726 -26.07 10.78 24.79
N TRP A 727 -26.41 9.49 24.70
CA TRP A 727 -25.63 8.41 25.28
C TRP A 727 -24.22 8.34 24.65
N GLN A 728 -23.21 8.21 25.50
CA GLN A 728 -21.84 7.88 25.14
C GLN A 728 -21.55 6.45 25.57
N GLN A 729 -20.69 5.73 24.84
CA GLN A 729 -20.36 4.34 25.15
C GLN A 729 -18.87 4.06 25.22
N ILE A 730 -18.47 3.14 26.08
CA ILE A 730 -17.11 2.62 26.18
C ILE A 730 -17.09 1.12 26.43
N ARG A 731 -16.13 0.43 25.80
CA ARG A 731 -15.89 -1.00 26.00
C ARG A 731 -15.05 -1.23 27.25
N ILE A 732 -15.46 -2.19 28.08
CA ILE A 732 -14.78 -2.59 29.30
C ILE A 732 -14.53 -4.10 29.21
N VAL A 733 -13.28 -4.50 29.34
CA VAL A 733 -12.88 -5.90 29.45
C VAL A 733 -12.73 -6.21 30.94
N VAL A 734 -13.46 -7.17 31.46
CA VAL A 734 -13.24 -7.69 32.82
C VAL A 734 -12.30 -8.88 32.71
N ALA A 735 -11.10 -8.77 33.31
CA ALA A 735 -10.14 -9.85 33.42
C ALA A 735 -10.10 -10.33 34.87
N ARG A 736 -10.17 -11.65 35.07
CA ARG A 736 -10.01 -12.28 36.38
C ARG A 736 -8.68 -12.99 36.48
#